data_AF-A0A0P9CU25-F1
#
_entry.id   AF-A0A0P9CU25-F1
#
_cell.length_a   1.000
_cell.length_b   1.000
_cell.length_c   1.000
_cell.angle_alpha   90.00
_cell.angle_beta   90.00
_cell.angle_gamma   90.00
#
_symmetry.space_group_name_H-M   'P 1'
#
loop_
_entity.id
_entity.type
_entity.pdbx_description
1 polymer ?
#
loop_
_entity_poly.entity_id
_entity_poly.type
_entity_poly.pdbx_seq_one_letter_code
_entity_poly.pdbx_strand_id
1 'polypeptide(L)'
;MHKRLDHKFIQLLQRFNDSHDYGPIIDYFRDNLESIKKYYNKNIADILYNYLKFNDIPEELRNLIYSVDPENKIFDTIKLKGFIKNDDFNSFIDYLGSKRELINDDYIASLLNNFLDKRPEFDRVYYLIYFGKYSADLINEYLQKFYNYDDFRKLVDLIIELYGKDYAMDAINNCISINNDIRCMYLLGDLLLETGQKEKLIPLVNKIISLNPKKPNMRIARYLFYTGNYKQSIDYMILSDNTNQMLADAYYYSGNYENALIIYKNIYYNINKNVINRIIEIEYKIGDYASTLTYINYNKNNLSREQLIYKINSEINLLMFFEAEDDIKEYQKQYGTDNDILKQMLIYYRKNGDIDLEFETALNLVKNNSADDFVYRTILNYYYKNGENEKIINFMEKQNIMERYPEYYIPALIYTNKFDAGLAQINKNPSILGNGKVIDTIFLFSRNNRFLEFFEKYKYDYELLSLIIDFLKGRKIKDPFSYIKSVINSGSISCAYIISLITINFEKHSIPKKINDMLDMDKFRDIKILIENIMDIYSGIIDTAEHDSKYFIYPVTETLIRSGRMDQALSLLGSMDGFDNDPFINYFMALIKYYKKEYSDAKRYINYAIEKLDNEKFMAVKFLIYLIDKNSDMVDIANTISDKDMSCVYQYVYDMILQANIVPNEDIYARLKNLNIDDINLLRIKRYFANNFKDRIQYSALILKNGLNVSDVIKHYYIIYEENPDNAARFLLKTGLVNYKIYSILGDYYFSKKMYNEAIFNYLMAYIRKPEANLINLKTLLESVDIYGNSIDYLKSIGNYFLLSVLYIVKGDLIPLGDLLVEKKLRRIYSFAILKDFDSPVIMNALKDVFNETHDNVIGELIADGFIHNENYDEAEKTLKIVYYYNRNSQAILLKLAHAEYLNNNEEESMYLLKSGFRRFKSIYLFNLLIDFYYSIRNYEGILNISKKFQNLINSNNIKYILYSYARLFMYNDLYLMETKYQGMINHEVKSELKNRKIASLKFKNVIEYAKLILKKEYDNNKIIDRELATSIIPEYFINEVYDFLESREPYTFIDKYKYNQMSIEVLRAIRNMGIKNIHEIKIYHINHILNDVIKSKNFYIFLNWAMNNEININISKAALAMYKDLENKPGSIMDIVSRFNIGVLDAINILDSVNREIKNDV
;
A
#
# COMPACT_ATOMS: atom_id res chain seq x y z
N MET A 1 -104.63 49.06 -19.93
CA MET A 1 -105.01 48.07 -20.96
C MET A 1 -104.15 46.80 -20.87
N HIS A 2 -102.81 46.91 -20.79
CA HIS A 2 -101.87 45.81 -20.49
C HIS A 2 -102.33 44.87 -19.35
N LYS A 3 -102.59 45.40 -18.14
CA LYS A 3 -103.07 44.58 -16.98
C LYS A 3 -104.37 43.81 -17.23
N ARG A 4 -105.22 44.21 -18.19
CA ARG A 4 -106.49 43.51 -18.51
C ARG A 4 -106.29 42.36 -19.51
N LEU A 5 -105.36 42.50 -20.46
CA LEU A 5 -105.01 41.44 -21.41
C LEU A 5 -104.26 40.31 -20.68
N ASP A 6 -103.30 40.63 -19.82
CA ASP A 6 -102.56 39.64 -19.04
C ASP A 6 -103.48 38.86 -18.08
N HIS A 7 -104.40 39.55 -17.40
CA HIS A 7 -105.29 38.90 -16.43
C HIS A 7 -106.33 37.99 -17.09
N LYS A 8 -106.89 38.39 -18.24
CA LYS A 8 -107.84 37.56 -18.99
C LYS A 8 -107.15 36.38 -19.66
N PHE A 9 -105.92 36.58 -20.15
CA PHE A 9 -105.10 35.52 -20.73
C PHE A 9 -104.63 34.49 -19.69
N ILE A 10 -104.20 34.94 -18.51
CA ILE A 10 -103.86 34.05 -17.38
C ILE A 10 -105.10 33.29 -16.90
N GLN A 11 -106.28 33.91 -16.83
CA GLN A 11 -107.54 33.21 -16.50
C GLN A 11 -107.92 32.15 -17.54
N LEU A 12 -107.65 32.39 -18.82
CA LEU A 12 -107.87 31.41 -19.88
C LEU A 12 -106.86 30.25 -19.80
N LEU A 13 -105.60 30.54 -19.49
CA LEU A 13 -104.57 29.51 -19.28
C LEU A 13 -104.82 28.68 -18.01
N GLN A 14 -105.34 29.29 -16.94
CA GLN A 14 -105.79 28.58 -15.73
C GLN A 14 -106.99 27.68 -16.02
N ARG A 15 -108.01 28.19 -16.73
CA ARG A 15 -109.15 27.36 -17.16
C ARG A 15 -108.72 26.21 -18.05
N PHE A 16 -107.78 26.43 -18.95
CA PHE A 16 -107.20 25.38 -19.79
C PHE A 16 -106.48 24.31 -18.96
N ASN A 17 -105.76 24.70 -17.91
CA ASN A 17 -105.10 23.73 -17.03
C ASN A 17 -106.13 22.81 -16.32
N ASP A 18 -107.35 23.33 -16.07
CA ASP A 18 -108.43 22.56 -15.46
C ASP A 18 -109.24 21.73 -16.48
N SER A 19 -109.49 22.23 -17.70
CA SER A 19 -110.40 21.62 -18.68
C SER A 19 -109.73 20.95 -19.89
N HIS A 20 -108.45 21.23 -20.14
CA HIS A 20 -107.68 20.82 -21.33
C HIS A 20 -108.31 21.22 -22.67
N ASP A 21 -109.22 22.20 -22.68
CA ASP A 21 -109.88 22.71 -23.89
C ASP A 21 -109.09 23.88 -24.48
N TYR A 22 -108.51 23.66 -25.67
CA TYR A 22 -107.72 24.67 -26.39
C TYR A 22 -108.58 25.70 -27.12
N GLY A 23 -109.86 25.42 -27.38
CA GLY A 23 -110.75 26.29 -28.16
C GLY A 23 -110.75 27.74 -27.66
N PRO A 24 -110.98 27.99 -26.36
CA PRO A 24 -110.96 29.34 -25.80
C PRO A 24 -109.61 30.07 -25.91
N ILE A 25 -108.48 29.35 -25.89
CA ILE A 25 -107.15 29.95 -26.06
C ILE A 25 -106.90 30.27 -27.54
N ILE A 26 -107.26 29.36 -28.45
CA ILE A 26 -107.12 29.55 -29.90
C ILE A 26 -107.96 30.73 -30.37
N ASP A 27 -109.23 30.79 -29.96
CA ASP A 27 -110.13 31.89 -30.28
C ASP A 27 -109.59 33.21 -29.72
N TYR A 28 -109.07 33.21 -28.50
CA TYR A 28 -108.46 34.40 -27.93
C TYR A 28 -107.22 34.87 -28.71
N PHE A 29 -106.33 33.96 -29.11
CA PHE A 29 -105.16 34.27 -29.94
C PHE A 29 -105.57 34.78 -31.33
N ARG A 30 -106.59 34.18 -31.94
CA ARG A 30 -107.10 34.55 -33.26
C ARG A 30 -107.76 35.92 -33.26
N ASP A 31 -108.66 36.16 -32.31
CA ASP A 31 -109.42 37.41 -32.20
C ASP A 31 -108.56 38.59 -31.74
N ASN A 32 -107.43 38.34 -31.08
CA ASN A 32 -106.58 39.38 -30.50
C ASN A 32 -105.13 39.37 -31.04
N LEU A 33 -104.86 38.69 -32.15
CA LEU A 33 -103.51 38.41 -32.67
C LEU A 33 -102.62 39.68 -32.78
N GLU A 34 -103.12 40.74 -33.41
CA GLU A 34 -102.38 42.00 -33.59
C GLU A 34 -102.07 42.70 -32.26
N SER A 35 -102.99 42.60 -31.30
CA SER A 35 -102.78 43.15 -29.96
C SER A 35 -101.77 42.32 -29.18
N ILE A 36 -101.82 40.99 -29.30
CA ILE A 36 -100.87 40.09 -28.66
C ILE A 36 -99.46 40.32 -29.24
N LYS A 37 -99.28 40.37 -30.57
CA LYS A 37 -98.00 40.69 -31.22
C LYS A 37 -97.38 41.99 -30.73
N LYS A 38 -98.18 43.04 -30.60
CA LYS A 38 -97.71 44.38 -30.18
C LYS A 38 -97.23 44.43 -28.73
N TYR A 39 -97.76 43.56 -27.87
CA TYR A 39 -97.55 43.61 -26.43
C TYR A 39 -96.89 42.34 -25.86
N TYR A 40 -96.52 41.39 -26.73
CA TYR A 40 -95.85 40.14 -26.37
C TYR A 40 -94.49 40.45 -25.75
N ASN A 41 -94.21 39.85 -24.60
CA ASN A 41 -92.95 40.02 -23.90
C ASN A 41 -92.54 38.71 -23.24
N LYS A 42 -91.33 38.69 -22.69
CA LYS A 42 -90.75 37.50 -22.06
C LYS A 42 -91.62 36.91 -20.93
N ASN A 43 -92.33 37.73 -20.16
CA ASN A 43 -93.24 37.23 -19.11
C ASN A 43 -94.43 36.47 -19.73
N ILE A 44 -95.04 37.00 -20.79
CA ILE A 44 -96.14 36.32 -21.48
C ILE A 44 -95.63 35.04 -22.16
N ALA A 45 -94.44 35.07 -22.74
CA ALA A 45 -93.77 33.91 -23.33
C ALA A 45 -93.49 32.81 -22.31
N ASP A 46 -92.95 33.16 -21.14
CA ASP A 46 -92.65 32.21 -20.06
C ASP A 46 -93.93 31.66 -19.42
N ILE A 47 -95.00 32.47 -19.29
CA ILE A 47 -96.33 32.01 -18.84
C ILE A 47 -96.89 31.00 -19.85
N LEU A 48 -96.93 31.35 -21.14
CA LEU A 48 -97.38 30.45 -22.20
C LEU A 48 -96.62 29.12 -22.20
N TYR A 49 -95.29 29.22 -22.14
CA TYR A 49 -94.43 28.07 -22.11
C TYR A 49 -94.72 27.17 -20.92
N ASN A 50 -94.85 27.72 -19.71
CA ASN A 50 -95.11 26.93 -18.50
C ASN A 50 -96.47 26.22 -18.49
N TYR A 51 -97.51 26.81 -19.09
CA TYR A 51 -98.84 26.18 -19.19
C TYR A 51 -98.92 25.16 -20.34
N LEU A 52 -98.20 25.39 -21.43
CA LEU A 52 -98.31 24.57 -22.64
C LEU A 52 -97.26 23.47 -22.74
N LYS A 53 -96.11 23.59 -22.07
CA LYS A 53 -94.98 22.63 -22.23
C LYS A 53 -95.38 21.19 -21.94
N PHE A 54 -96.29 20.96 -21.00
CA PHE A 54 -96.75 19.63 -20.62
C PHE A 54 -97.72 18.99 -21.63
N ASN A 55 -98.28 19.77 -22.54
CA ASN A 55 -99.44 19.37 -23.34
C ASN A 55 -99.11 19.18 -24.84
N ASP A 56 -99.93 18.40 -25.56
CA ASP A 56 -99.85 18.23 -27.02
C ASP A 56 -100.66 19.32 -27.71
N ILE A 57 -99.96 20.35 -28.18
CA ILE A 57 -100.55 21.58 -28.70
C ILE A 57 -101.10 21.34 -30.11
N PRO A 58 -102.37 21.67 -30.39
CA PRO A 58 -102.94 21.60 -31.74
C PRO A 58 -102.14 22.43 -32.75
N GLU A 59 -102.03 21.95 -33.99
CA GLU A 59 -101.29 22.61 -35.07
C GLU A 59 -101.73 24.07 -35.29
N GLU A 60 -103.03 24.33 -35.12
CA GLU A 60 -103.60 25.66 -35.24
C GLU A 60 -103.10 26.63 -34.16
N LEU A 61 -103.04 26.19 -32.90
CA LEU A 61 -102.47 27.01 -31.81
C LEU A 61 -100.96 27.19 -31.98
N ARG A 62 -100.26 26.15 -32.46
CA ARG A 62 -98.82 26.18 -32.75
C ARG A 62 -98.48 27.25 -33.80
N ASN A 63 -99.24 27.31 -34.90
CA ASN A 63 -99.05 28.29 -35.95
C ASN A 63 -99.34 29.72 -35.48
N LEU A 64 -100.37 29.88 -34.63
CA LEU A 64 -100.70 31.18 -34.03
C LEU A 64 -99.58 31.66 -33.11
N ILE A 65 -99.05 30.81 -32.22
CA ILE A 65 -97.91 31.15 -31.35
C ILE A 65 -96.67 31.48 -32.19
N TYR A 66 -96.38 30.71 -33.26
CA TYR A 66 -95.22 30.93 -34.12
C TYR A 66 -95.28 32.26 -34.85
N SER A 67 -96.49 32.66 -35.27
CA SER A 67 -96.70 33.95 -35.92
C SER A 67 -96.45 35.15 -34.99
N VAL A 68 -96.54 34.94 -33.68
CA VAL A 68 -96.36 35.96 -32.64
C VAL A 68 -94.92 35.98 -32.13
N ASP A 69 -94.36 34.81 -31.80
CA ASP A 69 -93.01 34.63 -31.29
C ASP A 69 -92.40 33.36 -31.88
N PRO A 70 -91.68 33.44 -33.00
CA PRO A 70 -91.09 32.27 -33.64
C PRO A 70 -89.93 31.66 -32.83
N GLU A 71 -89.37 32.37 -31.84
CA GLU A 71 -88.29 31.90 -30.97
C GLU A 71 -88.80 31.32 -29.64
N ASN A 72 -90.11 31.12 -29.51
CA ASN A 72 -90.68 30.63 -28.27
C ASN A 72 -90.13 29.25 -27.86
N LYS A 73 -89.74 29.11 -26.59
CA LYS A 73 -89.20 27.86 -26.01
C LYS A 73 -90.14 26.65 -26.18
N ILE A 74 -91.43 26.89 -26.39
CA ILE A 74 -92.39 25.82 -26.64
C ILE A 74 -92.04 25.04 -27.91
N PHE A 75 -91.43 25.67 -28.92
CA PHE A 75 -91.03 25.00 -30.16
C PHE A 75 -89.85 24.05 -29.95
N ASP A 76 -88.90 24.41 -29.09
CA ASP A 76 -87.82 23.51 -28.69
C ASP A 76 -88.40 22.27 -27.97
N THR A 77 -89.37 22.48 -27.08
CA THR A 77 -90.04 21.37 -26.36
C THR A 77 -90.87 20.49 -27.30
N ILE A 78 -91.60 21.07 -28.25
CA ILE A 78 -92.35 20.31 -29.28
C ILE A 78 -91.40 19.47 -30.14
N LYS A 79 -90.25 20.05 -30.53
CA LYS A 79 -89.26 19.34 -31.36
C LYS A 79 -88.62 18.19 -30.59
N LEU A 80 -88.26 18.41 -29.32
CA LEU A 80 -87.78 17.36 -28.41
C LEU A 80 -88.82 16.25 -28.20
N LYS A 81 -90.09 16.59 -27.94
CA LYS A 81 -91.20 15.61 -27.90
C LYS A 81 -91.35 14.85 -29.23
N GLY A 82 -91.17 15.54 -30.35
CA GLY A 82 -91.22 14.95 -31.68
C GLY A 82 -90.17 13.87 -31.88
N PHE A 83 -88.93 14.13 -31.47
CA PHE A 83 -87.87 13.12 -31.49
C PHE A 83 -88.18 11.94 -30.55
N ILE A 84 -88.74 12.19 -29.35
CA ILE A 84 -89.16 11.11 -28.42
C ILE A 84 -90.25 10.24 -29.04
N LYS A 85 -91.26 10.85 -29.67
CA LYS A 85 -92.37 10.15 -30.33
C LYS A 85 -91.91 9.29 -31.50
N ASN A 86 -90.86 9.72 -32.20
CA ASN A 86 -90.27 9.03 -33.35
C ASN A 86 -89.12 8.07 -32.97
N ASP A 87 -88.79 7.95 -31.68
CA ASP A 87 -87.62 7.23 -31.15
C ASP A 87 -86.27 7.66 -31.77
N ASP A 88 -86.16 8.90 -32.27
CA ASP A 88 -84.96 9.43 -32.93
C ASP A 88 -83.96 9.99 -31.90
N PHE A 89 -83.22 9.08 -31.29
CA PHE A 89 -82.31 9.38 -30.19
C PHE A 89 -81.15 10.31 -30.58
N ASN A 90 -80.47 10.03 -31.69
CA ASN A 90 -79.28 10.78 -32.09
C ASN A 90 -79.64 12.23 -32.39
N SER A 91 -80.74 12.46 -33.13
CA SER A 91 -81.22 13.81 -33.40
C SER A 91 -81.68 14.54 -32.13
N PHE A 92 -82.25 13.83 -31.14
CA PHE A 92 -82.60 14.41 -29.84
C PHE A 92 -81.36 14.90 -29.09
N ILE A 93 -80.34 14.04 -29.00
CA ILE A 93 -79.09 14.33 -28.28
C ILE A 93 -78.30 15.43 -28.99
N ASP A 94 -78.16 15.38 -30.30
CA ASP A 94 -77.46 16.41 -31.10
C ASP A 94 -78.15 17.77 -30.95
N TYR A 95 -79.50 17.78 -31.00
CA TYR A 95 -80.27 19.00 -30.84
C TYR A 95 -80.15 19.59 -29.42
N LEU A 96 -80.28 18.76 -28.38
CA LEU A 96 -80.08 19.18 -26.99
C LEU A 96 -78.62 19.62 -26.76
N GLY A 97 -77.66 18.97 -27.41
CA GLY A 97 -76.23 19.30 -27.41
C GLY A 97 -75.93 20.66 -28.02
N SER A 98 -76.65 21.04 -29.08
CA SER A 98 -76.53 22.36 -29.71
C SER A 98 -77.18 23.50 -28.91
N LYS A 99 -78.03 23.17 -27.93
CA LYS A 99 -78.79 24.11 -27.08
C LYS A 99 -78.78 23.69 -25.62
N ARG A 100 -77.59 23.55 -25.03
CA ARG A 100 -77.38 22.97 -23.69
C ARG A 100 -78.15 23.71 -22.60
N GLU A 101 -78.41 25.01 -22.73
CA GLU A 101 -79.16 25.80 -21.75
C GLU A 101 -80.59 25.29 -21.50
N LEU A 102 -81.17 24.55 -22.44
CA LEU A 102 -82.50 23.95 -22.31
C LEU A 102 -82.57 22.90 -21.19
N ILE A 103 -81.45 22.27 -20.82
CA ILE A 103 -81.38 21.26 -19.74
C ILE A 103 -81.75 21.82 -18.36
N ASN A 104 -81.70 23.14 -18.21
CA ASN A 104 -82.02 23.81 -16.95
C ASN A 104 -83.54 23.92 -16.71
N ASP A 105 -84.38 23.58 -17.69
CA ASP A 105 -85.82 23.44 -17.47
C ASP A 105 -86.14 22.03 -16.94
N ASP A 106 -86.81 21.97 -15.77
CA ASP A 106 -87.18 20.71 -15.10
C ASP A 106 -87.98 19.76 -16.00
N TYR A 107 -88.82 20.30 -16.90
CA TYR A 107 -89.60 19.49 -17.81
C TYR A 107 -88.73 18.88 -18.91
N ILE A 108 -87.83 19.67 -19.52
CA ILE A 108 -86.89 19.16 -20.52
C ILE A 108 -85.92 18.14 -19.90
N ALA A 109 -85.47 18.37 -18.66
CA ALA A 109 -84.69 17.39 -17.90
C ALA A 109 -85.49 16.10 -17.65
N SER A 110 -86.78 16.19 -17.32
CA SER A 110 -87.65 15.01 -17.18
C SER A 110 -87.86 14.26 -18.51
N LEU A 111 -87.92 14.98 -19.64
CA LEU A 111 -88.01 14.38 -20.97
C LEU A 111 -86.72 13.65 -21.34
N LEU A 112 -85.55 14.24 -21.05
CA LEU A 112 -84.27 13.56 -21.21
C LEU A 112 -84.23 12.29 -20.34
N ASN A 113 -84.57 12.37 -19.06
CA ASN A 113 -84.60 11.20 -18.16
C ASN A 113 -85.53 10.10 -18.71
N ASN A 114 -86.77 10.43 -19.05
CA ASN A 114 -87.73 9.47 -19.61
C ASN A 114 -87.26 8.86 -20.93
N PHE A 115 -86.52 9.62 -21.75
CA PHE A 115 -86.01 9.12 -23.02
C PHE A 115 -84.77 8.24 -22.84
N LEU A 116 -83.91 8.57 -21.87
CA LEU A 116 -82.77 7.77 -21.47
C LEU A 116 -83.15 6.51 -20.69
N ASP A 117 -84.27 6.49 -19.95
CA ASP A 117 -84.78 5.31 -19.23
C ASP A 117 -85.08 4.11 -20.17
N LYS A 118 -85.23 4.37 -21.47
CA LYS A 118 -85.41 3.34 -22.51
C LYS A 118 -84.10 2.88 -23.16
N ARG A 119 -82.96 3.43 -22.74
CA ARG A 119 -81.64 3.16 -23.32
C ARG A 119 -80.81 2.25 -22.40
N PRO A 120 -79.76 1.61 -22.93
CA PRO A 120 -78.79 0.92 -22.09
C PRO A 120 -78.27 1.84 -20.99
N GLU A 121 -78.06 1.30 -19.78
CA GLU A 121 -77.71 2.11 -18.62
C GLU A 121 -76.44 2.94 -18.84
N PHE A 122 -75.48 2.44 -19.63
CA PHE A 122 -74.30 3.21 -20.00
C PHE A 122 -74.66 4.51 -20.75
N ASP A 123 -75.50 4.44 -21.78
CA ASP A 123 -75.89 5.63 -22.55
C ASP A 123 -76.65 6.62 -21.66
N ARG A 124 -77.52 6.11 -20.79
CA ARG A 124 -78.22 6.92 -19.78
C ARG A 124 -77.24 7.71 -18.91
N VAL A 125 -76.28 7.04 -18.30
CA VAL A 125 -75.29 7.66 -17.40
C VAL A 125 -74.35 8.59 -18.18
N TYR A 126 -73.87 8.17 -19.36
CA TYR A 126 -72.99 8.95 -20.22
C TYR A 126 -73.62 10.28 -20.63
N TYR A 127 -74.83 10.25 -21.15
CA TYR A 127 -75.50 11.46 -21.62
C TYR A 127 -75.94 12.36 -20.46
N LEU A 128 -76.34 11.82 -19.31
CA LEU A 128 -76.59 12.63 -18.11
C LEU A 128 -75.35 13.42 -17.67
N ILE A 129 -74.18 12.77 -17.67
CA ILE A 129 -72.91 13.43 -17.34
C ILE A 129 -72.52 14.45 -18.41
N TYR A 130 -72.66 14.09 -19.69
CA TYR A 130 -72.39 14.95 -20.85
C TYR A 130 -73.18 16.27 -20.81
N PHE A 131 -74.42 16.22 -20.29
CA PHE A 131 -75.31 17.38 -20.14
C PHE A 131 -75.21 18.10 -18.79
N GLY A 132 -74.19 17.83 -17.97
CA GLY A 132 -73.96 18.60 -16.74
C GLY A 132 -74.61 18.06 -15.47
N LYS A 133 -75.18 16.83 -15.49
CA LYS A 133 -75.90 16.22 -14.36
C LYS A 133 -75.09 15.09 -13.69
N TYR A 134 -73.84 15.38 -13.32
CA TYR A 134 -73.03 14.44 -12.55
C TYR A 134 -73.54 14.30 -11.10
N SER A 135 -73.64 13.05 -10.61
CA SER A 135 -73.77 12.75 -9.18
C SER A 135 -73.02 11.46 -8.85
N ALA A 136 -72.46 11.37 -7.63
CA ALA A 136 -71.77 10.17 -7.18
C ALA A 136 -72.70 8.96 -7.12
N ASP A 137 -73.98 9.17 -6.78
CA ASP A 137 -75.00 8.12 -6.70
C ASP A 137 -75.28 7.49 -8.07
N LEU A 138 -75.35 8.30 -9.13
CA LEU A 138 -75.53 7.83 -10.51
C LEU A 138 -74.39 6.90 -10.95
N ILE A 139 -73.14 7.29 -10.65
CA ILE A 139 -71.96 6.46 -10.94
C ILE A 139 -71.96 5.19 -10.10
N ASN A 140 -72.28 5.29 -8.82
CA ASN A 140 -72.29 4.14 -7.91
C ASN A 140 -73.35 3.10 -8.33
N GLU A 141 -74.54 3.56 -8.73
CA GLU A 141 -75.59 2.69 -9.23
C GLU A 141 -75.16 1.93 -10.49
N TYR A 142 -74.54 2.64 -11.45
CA TYR A 142 -73.96 2.03 -12.65
C TYR A 142 -72.90 0.99 -12.30
N LEU A 143 -71.97 1.34 -11.40
CA LEU A 143 -70.89 0.46 -10.96
C LEU A 143 -71.40 -0.80 -10.25
N GLN A 144 -72.51 -0.73 -9.52
CA GLN A 144 -73.05 -1.88 -8.78
C GLN A 144 -73.82 -2.85 -9.67
N LYS A 145 -74.56 -2.35 -10.67
CA LYS A 145 -75.55 -3.15 -11.40
C LYS A 145 -75.13 -3.51 -12.83
N PHE A 146 -74.31 -2.68 -13.48
CA PHE A 146 -74.11 -2.74 -14.93
C PHE A 146 -72.66 -2.54 -15.38
N TYR A 147 -71.70 -2.63 -14.45
CA TYR A 147 -70.31 -2.29 -14.69
C TYR A 147 -69.68 -3.03 -15.88
N ASN A 148 -69.17 -2.25 -16.84
CA ASN A 148 -68.23 -2.66 -17.87
C ASN A 148 -67.04 -1.69 -17.86
N TYR A 149 -65.82 -2.21 -17.91
CA TYR A 149 -64.61 -1.39 -17.82
C TYR A 149 -64.43 -0.42 -19.00
N ASP A 150 -64.68 -0.87 -20.24
CA ASP A 150 -64.44 -0.03 -21.42
C ASP A 150 -65.44 1.14 -21.47
N ASP A 151 -66.67 0.89 -21.02
CA ASP A 151 -67.71 1.88 -20.85
C ASP A 151 -67.39 2.82 -19.68
N PHE A 152 -67.00 2.27 -18.52
CA PHE A 152 -66.57 3.08 -17.38
C PHE A 152 -65.36 3.97 -17.71
N ARG A 153 -64.41 3.50 -18.52
CA ARG A 153 -63.28 4.31 -18.98
C ARG A 153 -63.74 5.52 -19.80
N LYS A 154 -64.71 5.34 -20.71
CA LYS A 154 -65.31 6.47 -21.45
C LYS A 154 -66.01 7.45 -20.51
N LEU A 155 -66.68 6.96 -19.45
CA LEU A 155 -67.26 7.83 -18.42
C LEU A 155 -66.17 8.62 -17.69
N VAL A 156 -65.06 7.98 -17.32
CA VAL A 156 -63.92 8.63 -16.67
C VAL A 156 -63.32 9.71 -17.56
N ASP A 157 -63.08 9.41 -18.84
CA ASP A 157 -62.55 10.39 -19.80
C ASP A 157 -63.49 11.60 -19.93
N LEU A 158 -64.79 11.36 -20.01
CA LEU A 158 -65.82 12.40 -20.05
C LEU A 158 -65.88 13.22 -18.74
N ILE A 159 -65.71 12.58 -17.58
CA ILE A 159 -65.67 13.27 -16.28
C ILE A 159 -64.43 14.16 -16.18
N ILE A 160 -63.27 13.68 -16.64
CA ILE A 160 -62.04 14.48 -16.67
C ILE A 160 -62.24 15.72 -17.54
N GLU A 161 -62.83 15.56 -18.73
CA GLU A 161 -63.07 16.65 -19.67
C GLU A 161 -64.02 17.72 -19.09
N LEU A 162 -65.10 17.30 -18.42
CA LEU A 162 -66.17 18.21 -18.01
C LEU A 162 -66.08 18.73 -16.57
N TYR A 163 -65.52 17.94 -15.64
CA TYR A 163 -65.53 18.24 -14.19
C TYR A 163 -64.13 18.23 -13.57
N GLY A 164 -63.13 17.69 -14.28
CA GLY A 164 -61.73 17.68 -13.83
C GLY A 164 -61.30 16.38 -13.14
N LYS A 165 -59.99 16.30 -12.87
CA LYS A 165 -59.31 15.07 -12.43
C LYS A 165 -59.74 14.59 -11.04
N ASP A 166 -60.14 15.50 -10.13
CA ASP A 166 -60.54 15.12 -8.77
C ASP A 166 -61.84 14.31 -8.75
N TYR A 167 -62.85 14.74 -9.51
CA TYR A 167 -64.12 14.00 -9.68
C TYR A 167 -63.91 12.63 -10.34
N ALA A 168 -62.95 12.55 -11.28
CA ALA A 168 -62.58 11.29 -11.89
C ALA A 168 -61.89 10.35 -10.89
N MET A 169 -61.01 10.86 -10.01
CA MET A 169 -60.40 10.06 -8.95
C MET A 169 -61.43 9.46 -8.00
N ASP A 170 -62.45 10.24 -7.61
CA ASP A 170 -63.53 9.74 -6.75
C ASP A 170 -64.36 8.66 -7.44
N ALA A 171 -64.71 8.85 -8.71
CA ALA A 171 -65.40 7.83 -9.50
C ALA A 171 -64.57 6.54 -9.62
N ILE A 172 -63.26 6.64 -9.87
CA ILE A 172 -62.37 5.48 -9.98
C ILE A 172 -62.18 4.81 -8.62
N ASN A 173 -62.05 5.57 -7.53
CA ASN A 173 -62.01 5.02 -6.17
C ASN A 173 -63.28 4.22 -5.84
N ASN A 174 -64.44 4.74 -6.23
CA ASN A 174 -65.71 4.01 -6.10
C ASN A 174 -65.69 2.71 -6.93
N CYS A 175 -65.20 2.74 -8.18
CA CYS A 175 -65.01 1.52 -8.98
C CYS A 175 -64.14 0.48 -8.26
N ILE A 176 -63.01 0.91 -7.69
CA ILE A 176 -62.08 0.06 -6.96
C ILE A 176 -62.74 -0.53 -5.70
N SER A 177 -63.54 0.26 -4.99
CA SER A 177 -64.22 -0.19 -3.77
C SER A 177 -65.36 -1.17 -4.03
N ILE A 178 -66.13 -0.98 -5.09
CA ILE A 178 -67.33 -1.77 -5.42
C ILE A 178 -66.95 -3.04 -6.18
N ASN A 179 -66.11 -2.93 -7.21
CA ASN A 179 -65.83 -4.01 -8.15
C ASN A 179 -64.45 -4.65 -7.99
N ASN A 180 -63.56 -4.04 -7.19
CA ASN A 180 -62.17 -4.47 -7.00
C ASN A 180 -61.40 -4.74 -8.32
N ASP A 181 -61.72 -4.01 -9.39
CA ASP A 181 -61.12 -4.21 -10.72
C ASP A 181 -59.71 -3.60 -10.79
N ILE A 182 -58.71 -4.44 -11.09
CA ILE A 182 -57.31 -4.05 -11.23
C ILE A 182 -57.10 -3.01 -12.35
N ARG A 183 -57.96 -2.99 -13.38
CA ARG A 183 -57.89 -2.03 -14.47
C ARG A 183 -58.30 -0.61 -14.00
N CYS A 184 -59.28 -0.51 -13.11
CA CYS A 184 -59.59 0.75 -12.42
C CYS A 184 -58.42 1.20 -11.53
N MET A 185 -57.71 0.28 -10.88
CA MET A 185 -56.50 0.61 -10.12
C MET A 185 -55.37 1.15 -11.01
N TYR A 186 -55.19 0.62 -12.22
CA TYR A 186 -54.23 1.19 -13.18
C TYR A 186 -54.63 2.59 -13.64
N LEU A 187 -55.92 2.83 -13.92
CA LEU A 187 -56.42 4.17 -14.26
C LEU A 187 -56.14 5.18 -13.15
N LEU A 188 -56.42 4.81 -11.89
CA LEU A 188 -56.09 5.64 -10.75
C LEU A 188 -54.58 5.85 -10.61
N GLY A 189 -53.78 4.80 -10.82
CA GLY A 189 -52.33 4.87 -10.75
C GLY A 189 -51.73 5.84 -11.79
N ASP A 190 -52.23 5.79 -13.02
CA ASP A 190 -51.84 6.71 -14.09
C ASP A 190 -52.23 8.17 -13.72
N LEU A 191 -53.44 8.37 -13.19
CA LEU A 191 -53.91 9.71 -12.79
C LEU A 191 -53.15 10.29 -11.58
N LEU A 192 -52.84 9.45 -10.58
CA LEU A 192 -52.05 9.85 -9.40
C LEU A 192 -50.61 10.19 -9.79
N LEU A 193 -50.04 9.49 -10.77
CA LEU A 193 -48.72 9.81 -11.32
C LEU A 193 -48.75 11.15 -12.07
N GLU A 194 -49.77 11.41 -12.88
CA GLU A 194 -49.93 12.69 -13.58
C GLU A 194 -50.16 13.89 -12.65
N THR A 195 -50.87 13.67 -11.53
CA THR A 195 -51.19 14.72 -10.54
C THR A 195 -50.13 14.87 -9.46
N GLY A 196 -49.06 14.07 -9.48
CA GLY A 196 -47.94 14.15 -8.54
C GLY A 196 -48.24 13.65 -7.11
N GLN A 197 -49.31 12.87 -6.91
CA GLN A 197 -49.77 12.43 -5.59
C GLN A 197 -49.04 11.16 -5.10
N LYS A 198 -47.73 11.27 -4.85
CA LYS A 198 -46.83 10.14 -4.50
C LYS A 198 -47.31 9.32 -3.30
N GLU A 199 -47.78 9.97 -2.24
CA GLU A 199 -48.20 9.29 -1.00
C GLU A 199 -49.42 8.38 -1.20
N LYS A 200 -50.37 8.78 -2.05
CA LYS A 200 -51.56 7.98 -2.38
C LYS A 200 -51.24 6.84 -3.36
N LEU A 201 -50.19 6.99 -4.18
CA LEU A 201 -49.76 5.95 -5.12
C LEU A 201 -49.13 4.74 -4.42
N ILE A 202 -48.39 4.95 -3.31
CA ILE A 202 -47.74 3.86 -2.55
C ILE A 202 -48.72 2.75 -2.13
N PRO A 203 -49.81 3.03 -1.40
CA PRO A 203 -50.75 1.98 -0.98
C PRO A 203 -51.48 1.35 -2.17
N LEU A 204 -51.77 2.12 -3.23
CA LEU A 204 -52.40 1.61 -4.45
C LEU A 204 -51.51 0.58 -5.17
N VAL A 205 -50.22 0.87 -5.33
CA VAL A 205 -49.26 -0.04 -5.98
C VAL A 205 -49.10 -1.33 -5.19
N ASN A 206 -49.02 -1.26 -3.86
CA ASN A 206 -48.97 -2.45 -3.00
C ASN A 206 -50.23 -3.30 -3.16
N LYS A 207 -51.40 -2.67 -3.25
CA LYS A 207 -52.67 -3.36 -3.53
C LYS A 207 -52.65 -4.04 -4.90
N ILE A 208 -52.21 -3.34 -5.95
CA ILE A 208 -52.05 -3.90 -7.31
C ILE A 208 -51.12 -5.12 -7.28
N ILE A 209 -49.97 -5.05 -6.59
CA ILE A 209 -49.01 -6.16 -6.46
C ILE A 209 -49.61 -7.37 -5.72
N SER A 210 -50.35 -7.12 -4.62
CA SER A 210 -50.99 -8.19 -3.83
C SER A 210 -52.02 -9.00 -4.63
N LEU A 211 -52.61 -8.40 -5.68
CA LEU A 211 -53.52 -9.06 -6.62
C LEU A 211 -52.79 -9.87 -7.71
N ASN A 212 -51.48 -10.07 -7.55
CA ASN A 212 -50.59 -10.92 -8.34
C ASN A 212 -50.53 -10.62 -9.85
N PRO A 213 -50.12 -9.39 -10.26
CA PRO A 213 -49.99 -9.02 -11.66
C PRO A 213 -48.76 -9.70 -12.28
N LYS A 214 -48.93 -10.25 -13.49
CA LYS A 214 -47.86 -10.94 -14.24
C LYS A 214 -46.63 -10.03 -14.43
N LYS A 215 -45.43 -10.59 -14.24
CA LYS A 215 -44.15 -9.97 -14.61
C LYS A 215 -43.75 -10.40 -16.03
N PRO A 216 -43.15 -9.53 -16.87
CA PRO A 216 -42.91 -8.10 -16.65
C PRO A 216 -44.17 -7.23 -16.84
N ASN A 217 -44.26 -6.10 -16.13
CA ASN A 217 -45.34 -5.12 -16.24
C ASN A 217 -44.81 -3.69 -16.10
N MET A 218 -44.71 -2.98 -17.21
CA MET A 218 -44.08 -1.66 -17.27
C MET A 218 -44.87 -0.57 -16.51
N ARG A 219 -46.18 -0.71 -16.32
CA ARG A 219 -46.97 0.27 -15.53
C ARG A 219 -46.60 0.20 -14.05
N ILE A 220 -46.55 -1.02 -13.51
CA ILE A 220 -46.14 -1.25 -12.11
C ILE A 220 -44.70 -0.78 -11.90
N ALA A 221 -43.80 -1.09 -12.83
CA ALA A 221 -42.44 -0.59 -12.80
C ALA A 221 -42.38 0.95 -12.74
N ARG A 222 -43.16 1.66 -13.58
CA ARG A 222 -43.20 3.14 -13.55
C ARG A 222 -43.69 3.67 -12.21
N TYR A 223 -44.72 3.08 -11.62
CA TYR A 223 -45.22 3.52 -10.31
C TYR A 223 -44.21 3.25 -9.18
N LEU A 224 -43.58 2.07 -9.17
CA LEU A 224 -42.54 1.72 -8.20
C LEU A 224 -41.31 2.64 -8.33
N PHE A 225 -40.92 2.97 -9.56
CA PHE A 225 -39.84 3.94 -9.82
C PHE A 225 -40.19 5.32 -9.26
N TYR A 226 -41.39 5.84 -9.56
CA TYR A 226 -41.85 7.15 -9.08
C TYR A 226 -41.97 7.22 -7.55
N THR A 227 -42.39 6.12 -6.92
CA THR A 227 -42.50 6.01 -5.45
C THR A 227 -41.13 5.88 -4.75
N GLY A 228 -40.05 5.61 -5.50
CA GLY A 228 -38.68 5.46 -4.96
C GLY A 228 -38.32 4.02 -4.59
N ASN A 229 -39.14 3.04 -4.94
CA ASN A 229 -38.89 1.62 -4.69
C ASN A 229 -38.17 0.97 -5.88
N TYR A 230 -36.93 1.40 -6.10
CA TYR A 230 -36.15 1.05 -7.30
C TYR A 230 -35.86 -0.44 -7.44
N LYS A 231 -35.64 -1.16 -6.33
CA LYS A 231 -35.37 -2.62 -6.36
C LYS A 231 -36.57 -3.40 -6.88
N GLN A 232 -37.76 -3.17 -6.33
CA GLN A 232 -38.97 -3.83 -6.86
C GLN A 232 -39.33 -3.34 -8.26
N SER A 233 -39.04 -2.08 -8.60
CA SER A 233 -39.25 -1.57 -9.95
C SER A 233 -38.54 -2.41 -11.01
N ILE A 234 -37.30 -2.85 -10.74
CA ILE A 234 -36.50 -3.69 -11.66
C ILE A 234 -37.19 -5.03 -11.93
N ASP A 235 -37.76 -5.66 -10.91
CA ASP A 235 -38.44 -6.97 -11.04
C ASP A 235 -39.63 -6.95 -12.00
N TYR A 236 -40.22 -5.78 -12.23
CA TYR A 236 -41.37 -5.59 -13.11
C TYR A 236 -40.97 -5.05 -14.50
N MET A 237 -39.69 -4.76 -14.75
CA MET A 237 -39.18 -4.30 -16.04
C MET A 237 -38.79 -5.45 -16.97
N ILE A 238 -38.69 -5.17 -18.27
CA ILE A 238 -38.14 -6.09 -19.25
C ILE A 238 -36.62 -6.02 -19.19
N LEU A 239 -35.97 -7.01 -18.56
CA LEU A 239 -34.53 -7.02 -18.34
C LEU A 239 -33.70 -7.17 -19.62
N SER A 240 -34.30 -7.66 -20.71
CA SER A 240 -33.63 -7.79 -22.01
C SER A 240 -33.49 -6.45 -22.76
N ASP A 241 -34.19 -5.40 -22.35
CA ASP A 241 -34.10 -4.08 -22.99
C ASP A 241 -32.88 -3.30 -22.46
N ASN A 242 -31.75 -3.53 -23.13
CA ASN A 242 -30.46 -2.94 -22.78
C ASN A 242 -30.29 -1.47 -23.20
N THR A 243 -31.38 -0.81 -23.58
CA THR A 243 -31.45 0.62 -23.94
C THR A 243 -32.44 1.43 -23.10
N ASN A 244 -33.08 0.78 -22.12
CA ASN A 244 -34.08 1.40 -21.27
C ASN A 244 -33.45 2.28 -20.19
N GLN A 245 -33.56 3.61 -20.34
CA GLN A 245 -33.01 4.56 -19.38
C GLN A 245 -33.62 4.43 -17.97
N MET A 246 -34.92 4.11 -17.85
CA MET A 246 -35.57 3.94 -16.53
C MET A 246 -35.02 2.72 -15.79
N LEU A 247 -34.68 1.65 -16.52
CA LEU A 247 -34.01 0.47 -15.96
C LEU A 247 -32.58 0.84 -15.49
N ALA A 248 -31.84 1.62 -16.28
CA ALA A 248 -30.52 2.12 -15.90
C ALA A 248 -30.56 3.00 -14.63
N ASP A 249 -31.51 3.94 -14.56
CA ASP A 249 -31.71 4.80 -13.38
C ASP A 249 -32.12 3.97 -12.16
N ALA A 250 -32.98 2.96 -12.33
CA ALA A 250 -33.39 2.09 -11.22
C ALA A 250 -32.21 1.26 -10.68
N TYR A 251 -31.36 0.71 -11.57
CA TYR A 251 -30.12 0.05 -11.14
C TYR A 251 -29.17 1.01 -10.43
N TYR A 252 -29.00 2.23 -10.93
CA TYR A 252 -28.17 3.24 -10.30
C TYR A 252 -28.66 3.60 -8.88
N TYR A 253 -29.94 3.95 -8.71
CA TYR A 253 -30.48 4.35 -7.41
C TYR A 253 -30.64 3.18 -6.43
N SER A 254 -30.66 1.93 -6.92
CA SER A 254 -30.64 0.73 -6.07
C SER A 254 -29.23 0.29 -5.66
N GLY A 255 -28.18 0.96 -6.16
CA GLY A 255 -26.77 0.67 -5.87
C GLY A 255 -26.13 -0.40 -6.75
N ASN A 256 -26.83 -0.89 -7.79
CA ASN A 256 -26.29 -1.87 -8.73
C ASN A 256 -25.60 -1.17 -9.93
N TYR A 257 -24.41 -0.64 -9.65
CA TYR A 257 -23.67 0.21 -10.58
C TYR A 257 -23.20 -0.50 -11.85
N GLU A 258 -22.81 -1.77 -11.78
CA GLU A 258 -22.32 -2.53 -12.95
C GLU A 258 -23.41 -2.71 -14.01
N ASN A 259 -24.62 -3.12 -13.60
CA ASN A 259 -25.75 -3.27 -14.53
C ASN A 259 -26.21 -1.92 -15.08
N ALA A 260 -26.23 -0.87 -14.25
CA ALA A 260 -26.52 0.48 -14.70
C ALA A 260 -25.51 0.92 -15.79
N LEU A 261 -24.23 0.68 -15.57
CA LEU A 261 -23.14 1.06 -16.47
C LEU A 261 -23.26 0.40 -17.84
N ILE A 262 -23.57 -0.90 -17.89
CA ILE A 262 -23.77 -1.63 -19.15
C ILE A 262 -24.86 -0.96 -20.00
N ILE A 263 -25.99 -0.66 -19.37
CA ILE A 263 -27.15 -0.05 -20.07
C ILE A 263 -26.82 1.39 -20.46
N TYR A 264 -26.21 2.20 -19.58
CA TYR A 264 -25.82 3.56 -19.93
C TYR A 264 -24.77 3.62 -21.04
N LYS A 265 -23.81 2.69 -21.10
CA LYS A 265 -22.86 2.60 -22.23
C LYS A 265 -23.61 2.32 -23.53
N ASN A 266 -24.56 1.37 -23.54
CA ASN A 266 -25.38 1.11 -24.71
C ASN A 266 -26.22 2.32 -25.13
N ILE A 267 -26.82 3.04 -24.17
CA ILE A 267 -27.54 4.30 -24.45
C ILE A 267 -26.59 5.35 -25.02
N TYR A 268 -25.39 5.51 -24.45
CA TYR A 268 -24.41 6.50 -24.87
C TYR A 268 -23.94 6.29 -26.31
N TYR A 269 -23.59 5.04 -26.67
CA TYR A 269 -23.08 4.73 -28.00
C TYR A 269 -24.17 4.71 -29.08
N ASN A 270 -25.42 4.38 -28.72
CA ASN A 270 -26.47 4.11 -29.71
C ASN A 270 -27.62 5.13 -29.74
N ILE A 271 -27.89 5.89 -28.66
CA ILE A 271 -29.13 6.67 -28.51
C ILE A 271 -28.85 8.11 -28.08
N ASN A 272 -28.27 8.31 -26.89
CA ASN A 272 -28.20 9.62 -26.25
C ASN A 272 -26.85 9.80 -25.55
N LYS A 273 -26.02 10.70 -26.09
CA LYS A 273 -24.71 11.01 -25.50
C LYS A 273 -24.78 11.77 -24.17
N ASN A 274 -25.91 12.40 -23.84
CA ASN A 274 -26.05 13.20 -22.62
C ASN A 274 -26.00 12.36 -21.33
N VAL A 275 -26.08 11.02 -21.43
CA VAL A 275 -25.90 10.13 -20.26
C VAL A 275 -24.45 10.00 -19.80
N ILE A 276 -23.48 10.60 -20.52
CA ILE A 276 -22.05 10.51 -20.21
C ILE A 276 -21.72 10.94 -18.78
N ASN A 277 -22.41 11.97 -18.25
CA ASN A 277 -22.20 12.42 -16.86
C ASN A 277 -22.51 11.30 -15.85
N ARG A 278 -23.52 10.48 -16.14
CA ARG A 278 -23.91 9.34 -15.31
C ARG A 278 -22.91 8.20 -15.42
N ILE A 279 -22.36 7.97 -16.61
CA ILE A 279 -21.25 7.02 -16.82
C ILE A 279 -20.05 7.45 -15.99
N ILE A 280 -19.61 8.71 -16.09
CA ILE A 280 -18.48 9.25 -15.31
C ILE A 280 -18.69 9.02 -13.81
N GLU A 281 -19.87 9.37 -13.30
CA GLU A 281 -20.20 9.21 -11.88
C GLU A 281 -20.18 7.74 -11.43
N ILE A 282 -20.71 6.84 -12.26
CA ILE A 282 -20.73 5.40 -11.97
C ILE A 282 -19.32 4.82 -11.98
N GLU A 283 -18.52 5.10 -13.02
CA GLU A 283 -17.13 4.65 -13.15
C GLU A 283 -16.29 5.11 -11.94
N TYR A 284 -16.49 6.35 -11.48
CA TYR A 284 -15.84 6.87 -10.29
C TYR A 284 -16.27 6.12 -9.01
N LYS A 285 -17.58 5.87 -8.85
CA LYS A 285 -18.14 5.15 -7.69
C LYS A 285 -17.69 3.70 -7.57
N ILE A 286 -17.47 3.02 -8.69
CA ILE A 286 -16.93 1.64 -8.70
C ILE A 286 -15.41 1.60 -8.56
N GLY A 287 -14.74 2.76 -8.60
CA GLY A 287 -13.28 2.87 -8.48
C GLY A 287 -12.52 2.63 -9.80
N ASP A 288 -13.19 2.65 -10.95
CA ASP A 288 -12.53 2.65 -12.26
C ASP A 288 -12.16 4.09 -12.65
N TYR A 289 -11.11 4.58 -11.99
CA TYR A 289 -10.59 5.93 -12.17
C TYR A 289 -10.11 6.19 -13.61
N ALA A 290 -9.68 5.16 -14.34
CA ALA A 290 -9.19 5.33 -15.71
C ALA A 290 -10.33 5.50 -16.72
N SER A 291 -11.39 4.70 -16.60
CA SER A 291 -12.61 4.91 -17.38
C SER A 291 -13.22 6.28 -17.04
N THR A 292 -13.19 6.68 -15.77
CA THR A 292 -13.62 8.01 -15.32
C THR A 292 -12.90 9.12 -16.11
N LEU A 293 -11.56 9.12 -16.14
CA LEU A 293 -10.78 10.10 -16.92
C LEU A 293 -11.08 10.04 -18.42
N THR A 294 -11.23 8.83 -18.97
CA THR A 294 -11.52 8.64 -20.39
C THR A 294 -12.84 9.30 -20.78
N TYR A 295 -13.91 9.07 -20.01
CA TYR A 295 -15.22 9.67 -20.29
C TYR A 295 -15.25 11.17 -19.96
N ILE A 296 -14.53 11.64 -18.94
CA ILE A 296 -14.34 13.08 -18.69
C ILE A 296 -13.67 13.76 -19.89
N ASN A 297 -12.63 13.15 -20.45
CA ASN A 297 -11.92 13.67 -21.63
C ASN A 297 -12.75 13.65 -22.92
N TYR A 298 -13.76 12.77 -23.02
CA TYR A 298 -14.73 12.80 -24.11
C TYR A 298 -15.77 13.93 -23.96
N ASN A 299 -15.97 14.44 -22.75
CA ASN A 299 -16.95 15.48 -22.43
C ASN A 299 -16.38 16.91 -22.57
N LYS A 300 -15.61 17.19 -23.65
CA LYS A 300 -14.86 18.45 -23.80
C LYS A 300 -15.76 19.69 -23.83
N ASN A 301 -15.78 20.46 -22.73
CA ASN A 301 -15.97 21.92 -22.55
C ASN A 301 -16.63 22.18 -21.18
N ASN A 302 -16.06 23.09 -20.35
CA ASN A 302 -16.56 23.52 -19.03
C ASN A 302 -17.03 22.36 -18.13
N LEU A 303 -16.08 21.57 -17.64
CA LEU A 303 -16.34 20.52 -16.64
C LEU A 303 -17.04 21.12 -15.42
N SER A 304 -18.01 20.41 -14.85
CA SER A 304 -18.64 20.85 -13.61
C SER A 304 -17.68 20.75 -12.43
N ARG A 305 -17.98 21.48 -11.34
CA ARG A 305 -17.27 21.39 -10.05
C ARG A 305 -17.05 19.94 -9.61
N GLU A 306 -18.09 19.10 -9.67
CA GLU A 306 -17.99 17.68 -9.29
C GLU A 306 -17.11 16.87 -10.24
N GLN A 307 -17.23 17.09 -11.55
CA GLN A 307 -16.43 16.38 -12.55
C GLN A 307 -14.94 16.69 -12.41
N LEU A 308 -14.60 17.95 -12.11
CA LEU A 308 -13.22 18.36 -11.90
C LEU A 308 -12.64 17.73 -10.62
N ILE A 309 -13.44 17.61 -9.53
CA ILE A 309 -13.04 16.82 -8.35
C ILE A 309 -12.83 15.35 -8.69
N TYR A 310 -13.73 14.72 -9.47
CA TYR A 310 -13.57 13.33 -9.90
C TYR A 310 -12.33 13.15 -10.76
N LYS A 311 -12.02 14.12 -11.63
CA LYS A 311 -10.81 14.14 -12.47
C LYS A 311 -9.56 14.18 -11.60
N ILE A 312 -9.44 15.19 -10.73
CA ILE A 312 -8.31 15.38 -9.80
C ILE A 312 -8.12 14.13 -8.94
N ASN A 313 -9.17 13.61 -8.31
CA ASN A 313 -9.05 12.43 -7.45
C ASN A 313 -8.65 11.18 -8.25
N SER A 314 -9.18 11.02 -9.47
CA SER A 314 -8.81 9.91 -10.35
C SER A 314 -7.33 9.99 -10.73
N GLU A 315 -6.82 11.18 -11.08
CA GLU A 315 -5.40 11.43 -11.36
C GLU A 315 -4.52 11.16 -10.14
N ILE A 316 -4.91 11.63 -8.95
CA ILE A 316 -4.21 11.34 -7.69
C ILE A 316 -4.18 9.82 -7.39
N ASN A 317 -5.23 9.07 -7.73
CA ASN A 317 -5.27 7.61 -7.55
C ASN A 317 -4.48 6.85 -8.59
N LEU A 318 -4.40 7.38 -9.81
CA LEU A 318 -3.56 6.86 -10.89
C LEU A 318 -2.11 7.36 -10.81
N LEU A 319 -1.79 8.20 -9.81
CA LEU A 319 -0.47 8.80 -9.56
C LEU A 319 -0.01 9.75 -10.69
N MET A 320 -0.97 10.39 -11.36
CA MET A 320 -0.79 11.43 -12.36
C MET A 320 -0.74 12.82 -11.68
N PHE A 321 0.29 13.05 -10.85
CA PHE A 321 0.33 14.22 -9.97
C PHE A 321 0.50 15.56 -10.70
N PHE A 322 1.12 15.60 -11.88
CA PHE A 322 1.28 16.86 -12.61
C PHE A 322 -0.05 17.33 -13.19
N GLU A 323 -0.76 16.38 -13.81
CA GLU A 323 -2.11 16.59 -14.31
C GLU A 323 -3.05 17.00 -13.16
N ALA A 324 -2.96 16.30 -12.02
CA ALA A 324 -3.74 16.65 -10.83
C ALA A 324 -3.40 18.05 -10.31
N GLU A 325 -2.13 18.46 -10.33
CA GLU A 325 -1.70 19.79 -9.86
C GLU A 325 -2.23 20.90 -10.78
N ASP A 326 -2.13 20.70 -12.10
CA ASP A 326 -2.66 21.64 -13.08
C ASP A 326 -4.19 21.75 -12.95
N ASP A 327 -4.89 20.63 -12.77
CA ASP A 327 -6.33 20.60 -12.56
C ASP A 327 -6.75 21.18 -11.20
N ILE A 328 -5.95 21.02 -10.15
CA ILE A 328 -6.17 21.69 -8.85
C ILE A 328 -6.07 23.21 -9.03
N LYS A 329 -5.06 23.70 -9.77
CA LYS A 329 -4.91 25.13 -10.08
C LYS A 329 -6.06 25.64 -10.94
N GLU A 330 -6.49 24.85 -11.93
CA GLU A 330 -7.65 25.16 -12.76
C GLU A 330 -8.93 25.24 -11.92
N TYR A 331 -9.15 24.29 -11.02
CA TYR A 331 -10.28 24.28 -10.09
C TYR A 331 -10.30 25.53 -9.23
N GLN A 332 -9.18 25.86 -8.59
CA GLN A 332 -9.06 27.03 -7.73
C GLN A 332 -9.31 28.33 -8.50
N LYS A 333 -8.85 28.41 -9.75
CA LYS A 333 -9.08 29.56 -10.62
C LYS A 333 -10.55 29.71 -11.02
N GLN A 334 -11.28 28.61 -11.23
CA GLN A 334 -12.67 28.65 -11.69
C GLN A 334 -13.69 28.74 -10.54
N TYR A 335 -13.46 28.03 -9.43
CA TYR A 335 -14.43 27.84 -8.35
C TYR A 335 -13.94 28.33 -6.98
N GLY A 336 -12.68 28.78 -6.86
CA GLY A 336 -12.07 29.15 -5.60
C GLY A 336 -11.61 27.93 -4.76
N THR A 337 -11.27 28.19 -3.50
CA THR A 337 -10.81 27.17 -2.56
C THR A 337 -11.92 26.82 -1.57
N ASP A 338 -12.48 25.61 -1.70
CA ASP A 338 -13.51 25.07 -0.82
C ASP A 338 -13.07 23.75 -0.16
N ASN A 339 -13.95 23.14 0.65
CA ASN A 339 -13.61 21.92 1.39
C ASN A 339 -13.40 20.69 0.51
N ASP A 340 -14.03 20.62 -0.67
CA ASP A 340 -13.88 19.46 -1.57
C ASP A 340 -12.50 19.47 -2.22
N ILE A 341 -12.05 20.64 -2.70
CA ILE A 341 -10.69 20.78 -3.26
C ILE A 341 -9.62 20.68 -2.17
N LEU A 342 -9.85 21.22 -0.97
CA LEU A 342 -8.90 21.05 0.15
C LEU A 342 -8.72 19.58 0.53
N LYS A 343 -9.78 18.76 0.48
CA LYS A 343 -9.66 17.30 0.67
C LYS A 343 -8.82 16.65 -0.43
N GLN A 344 -8.99 17.06 -1.69
CA GLN A 344 -8.15 16.55 -2.78
C GLN A 344 -6.69 17.00 -2.64
N MET A 345 -6.44 18.25 -2.28
CA MET A 345 -5.10 18.77 -2.00
C MET A 345 -4.43 18.01 -0.86
N LEU A 346 -5.17 17.70 0.22
CA LEU A 346 -4.64 16.91 1.33
C LEU A 346 -4.20 15.51 0.87
N ILE A 347 -5.01 14.82 0.06
CA ILE A 347 -4.67 13.51 -0.49
C ILE A 347 -3.49 13.62 -1.46
N TYR A 348 -3.47 14.66 -2.29
CA TYR A 348 -2.40 14.98 -3.23
C TYR A 348 -1.06 15.16 -2.51
N TYR A 349 -0.97 16.10 -1.56
CA TYR A 349 0.27 16.40 -0.84
C TYR A 349 0.79 15.20 -0.06
N ARG A 350 -0.11 14.46 0.61
CA ARG A 350 0.27 13.22 1.30
C ARG A 350 0.87 12.19 0.35
N LYS A 351 0.28 11.99 -0.84
CA LYS A 351 0.81 11.01 -1.81
C LYS A 351 2.05 11.51 -2.55
N ASN A 352 2.20 12.82 -2.72
CA ASN A 352 3.37 13.47 -3.29
C ASN A 352 4.54 13.57 -2.28
N GLY A 353 4.26 13.42 -0.98
CA GLY A 353 5.24 13.48 0.10
C GLY A 353 5.56 14.89 0.59
N ASP A 354 4.71 15.87 0.30
CA ASP A 354 4.85 17.25 0.77
C ASP A 354 4.19 17.41 2.14
N ILE A 355 4.98 17.20 3.20
CA ILE A 355 4.48 17.06 4.56
C ILE A 355 3.96 18.40 5.12
N ASP A 356 4.60 19.52 4.77
CA ASP A 356 4.21 20.84 5.27
C ASP A 356 2.92 21.33 4.63
N LEU A 357 2.79 21.21 3.29
CA LEU A 357 1.54 21.56 2.62
C LEU A 357 0.40 20.59 2.98
N GLU A 358 0.71 19.31 3.23
CA GLU A 358 -0.27 18.35 3.80
C GLU A 358 -0.79 18.87 5.15
N PHE A 359 0.12 19.27 6.05
CA PHE A 359 -0.20 19.76 7.38
C PHE A 359 -0.98 21.09 7.35
N GLU A 360 -0.55 22.07 6.56
CA GLU A 360 -1.25 23.35 6.41
C GLU A 360 -2.67 23.16 5.84
N THR A 361 -2.81 22.30 4.83
CA THR A 361 -4.11 21.97 4.24
C THR A 361 -5.03 21.31 5.27
N ALA A 362 -4.49 20.40 6.10
CA ALA A 362 -5.24 19.78 7.19
C ALA A 362 -5.71 20.81 8.22
N LEU A 363 -4.86 21.76 8.61
CA LEU A 363 -5.24 22.86 9.52
C LEU A 363 -6.36 23.73 8.93
N ASN A 364 -6.33 24.00 7.63
CA ASN A 364 -7.38 24.75 6.96
C ASN A 364 -8.73 24.00 6.96
N LEU A 365 -8.71 22.68 6.76
CA LEU A 365 -9.92 21.85 6.89
C LEU A 365 -10.50 21.85 8.32
N VAL A 366 -9.65 21.87 9.36
CA VAL A 366 -10.09 22.05 10.75
C VAL A 366 -10.70 23.44 10.97
N LYS A 367 -10.04 24.50 10.49
CA LYS A 367 -10.56 25.89 10.59
C LYS A 367 -11.94 26.03 9.92
N ASN A 368 -12.19 25.29 8.84
CA ASN A 368 -13.46 25.26 8.12
C ASN A 368 -14.51 24.29 8.71
N ASN A 369 -14.29 23.76 9.92
CA ASN A 369 -15.17 22.77 10.58
C ASN A 369 -15.49 21.54 9.70
N SER A 370 -14.55 21.14 8.82
CA SER A 370 -14.72 20.04 7.87
C SER A 370 -13.68 18.93 8.05
N ALA A 371 -13.11 18.86 9.25
CA ALA A 371 -12.13 17.85 9.61
C ALA A 371 -12.78 16.50 9.93
N ASP A 372 -12.22 15.45 9.33
CA ASP A 372 -12.56 14.06 9.60
C ASP A 372 -11.40 13.34 10.31
N ASP A 373 -11.53 12.02 10.48
CA ASP A 373 -10.55 11.19 11.16
C ASP A 373 -9.15 11.28 10.51
N PHE A 374 -9.13 11.39 9.19
CA PHE A 374 -7.91 11.45 8.39
C PHE A 374 -7.19 12.79 8.59
N VAL A 375 -7.94 13.90 8.56
CA VAL A 375 -7.41 15.25 8.84
C VAL A 375 -6.78 15.33 10.23
N TYR A 376 -7.48 14.86 11.27
CA TYR A 376 -6.94 14.88 12.63
C TYR A 376 -5.67 14.03 12.76
N ARG A 377 -5.66 12.82 12.21
CA ARG A 377 -4.47 11.95 12.25
C ARG A 377 -3.26 12.55 11.52
N THR A 378 -3.46 13.27 10.41
CA THR A 378 -2.37 13.98 9.72
C THR A 378 -1.72 15.02 10.64
N ILE A 379 -2.53 15.88 11.27
CA ILE A 379 -2.05 16.92 12.20
C ILE A 379 -1.32 16.30 13.40
N LEU A 380 -1.92 15.28 14.01
CA LEU A 380 -1.34 14.60 15.18
C LEU A 380 -0.02 13.89 14.83
N ASN A 381 0.08 13.29 13.64
CA ASN A 381 1.33 12.67 13.18
C ASN A 381 2.42 13.71 12.94
N TYR A 382 2.09 14.86 12.36
CA TYR A 382 3.04 15.94 12.14
C TYR A 382 3.64 16.40 13.47
N TYR A 383 2.79 16.78 14.43
CA TYR A 383 3.25 17.21 15.75
C TYR A 383 4.02 16.12 16.50
N TYR A 384 3.60 14.86 16.41
CA TYR A 384 4.28 13.76 17.09
C TYR A 384 5.67 13.51 16.52
N LYS A 385 5.84 13.52 15.19
CA LYS A 385 7.14 13.34 14.54
C LYS A 385 8.11 14.47 14.87
N ASN A 386 7.61 15.70 15.00
CA ASN A 386 8.41 16.87 15.35
C ASN A 386 8.61 17.04 16.87
N GLY A 387 8.13 16.09 17.70
CA GLY A 387 8.28 16.15 19.16
C GLY A 387 7.47 17.26 19.85
N GLU A 388 6.50 17.87 19.16
CA GLU A 388 5.71 19.01 19.64
C GLU A 388 4.55 18.56 20.56
N ASN A 389 4.88 17.85 21.64
CA ASN A 389 3.93 17.18 22.52
C ASN A 389 2.91 18.13 23.20
N GLU A 390 3.30 19.35 23.55
CA GLU A 390 2.36 20.34 24.10
C GLU A 390 1.32 20.78 23.07
N LYS A 391 1.70 20.91 21.79
CA LYS A 391 0.75 21.23 20.72
C LYS A 391 -0.23 20.09 20.49
N ILE A 392 0.19 18.84 20.64
CA ILE A 392 -0.70 17.67 20.61
C ILE A 392 -1.78 17.79 21.68
N ILE A 393 -1.37 17.99 22.94
CA ILE A 393 -2.29 18.11 24.08
C ILE A 393 -3.30 19.25 23.82
N ASN A 394 -2.79 20.46 23.55
CA ASN A 394 -3.61 21.64 23.32
C ASN A 394 -4.58 21.46 22.14
N PHE A 395 -4.11 20.86 21.04
CA PHE A 395 -4.95 20.61 19.87
C PHE A 395 -6.05 19.60 20.19
N MET A 396 -5.71 18.49 20.84
CA MET A 396 -6.66 17.42 21.16
C MET A 396 -7.71 17.86 22.18
N GLU A 397 -7.32 18.63 23.19
CA GLU A 397 -8.22 19.22 24.18
C GLU A 397 -9.15 20.25 23.53
N LYS A 398 -8.61 21.14 22.67
CA LYS A 398 -9.42 22.13 21.94
C LYS A 398 -10.47 21.50 21.01
N GLN A 399 -10.13 20.40 20.34
CA GLN A 399 -11.03 19.69 19.42
C GLN A 399 -11.88 18.62 20.13
N ASN A 400 -11.68 18.38 21.42
CA ASN A 400 -12.34 17.35 22.21
C ASN A 400 -12.21 15.91 21.64
N ILE A 401 -11.00 15.50 21.22
CA ILE A 401 -10.73 14.21 20.54
C ILE A 401 -9.81 13.25 21.31
N MET A 402 -9.63 13.45 22.62
CA MET A 402 -8.66 12.67 23.43
C MET A 402 -8.94 11.17 23.48
N GLU A 403 -10.20 10.78 23.67
CA GLU A 403 -10.61 9.38 23.74
C GLU A 403 -10.54 8.68 22.37
N ARG A 404 -10.54 9.46 21.28
CA ARG A 404 -10.49 8.95 19.90
C ARG A 404 -9.06 8.62 19.45
N TYR A 405 -8.06 9.33 19.98
CA TYR A 405 -6.64 9.17 19.64
C TYR A 405 -5.73 9.00 20.86
N PRO A 406 -6.04 8.06 21.78
CA PRO A 406 -5.26 7.86 23.00
C PRO A 406 -3.80 7.52 22.72
N GLU A 407 -3.48 6.98 21.53
CA GLU A 407 -2.12 6.64 21.11
C GLU A 407 -1.20 7.85 20.88
N TYR A 408 -1.75 9.07 20.77
CA TYR A 408 -0.97 10.32 20.73
C TYR A 408 -1.03 11.06 22.06
N TYR A 409 -2.20 11.07 22.70
CA TYR A 409 -2.43 11.83 23.92
C TYR A 409 -1.61 11.29 25.11
N ILE A 410 -1.63 9.97 25.32
CA ILE A 410 -0.93 9.34 26.45
C ILE A 410 0.59 9.57 26.33
N PRO A 411 1.23 9.31 25.17
CA PRO A 411 2.62 9.69 24.98
C PRO A 411 2.90 11.16 25.24
N ALA A 412 2.09 12.07 24.68
CA ALA A 412 2.31 13.50 24.82
C ALA A 412 2.22 13.97 26.30
N LEU A 413 1.27 13.45 27.07
CA LEU A 413 1.19 13.68 28.52
C LEU A 413 2.45 13.22 29.25
N ILE A 414 2.93 12.02 28.91
CA ILE A 414 4.12 11.45 29.51
C ILE A 414 5.37 12.28 29.15
N TYR A 415 5.58 12.62 27.87
CA TYR A 415 6.70 13.44 27.41
C TYR A 415 6.74 14.84 28.04
N THR A 416 5.58 15.38 28.44
CA THR A 416 5.44 16.68 29.12
C THR A 416 5.46 16.57 30.65
N ASN A 417 6.03 15.48 31.19
CA ASN A 417 6.14 15.18 32.62
C ASN A 417 4.80 15.04 33.39
N LYS A 418 3.67 14.86 32.69
CA LYS A 418 2.34 14.59 33.29
C LYS A 418 2.08 13.07 33.38
N PHE A 419 3.02 12.34 33.97
CA PHE A 419 2.99 10.87 34.06
C PHE A 419 1.73 10.30 34.70
N ASP A 420 1.36 10.77 35.89
CA ASP A 420 0.22 10.25 36.63
C ASP A 420 -1.09 10.43 35.84
N ALA A 421 -1.21 11.53 35.05
CA ALA A 421 -2.33 11.73 34.14
C ALA A 421 -2.32 10.71 32.99
N GLY A 422 -1.15 10.42 32.42
CA GLY A 422 -0.99 9.36 31.42
C GLY A 422 -1.39 7.98 31.97
N LEU A 423 -0.94 7.62 33.18
CA LEU A 423 -1.30 6.37 33.85
C LEU A 423 -2.81 6.27 34.14
N ALA A 424 -3.45 7.37 34.53
CA ALA A 424 -4.90 7.43 34.70
C ALA A 424 -5.65 7.13 33.40
N GLN A 425 -5.16 7.61 32.25
CA GLN A 425 -5.76 7.28 30.94
C GLN A 425 -5.53 5.82 30.55
N ILE A 426 -4.36 5.25 30.84
CA ILE A 426 -4.08 3.83 30.62
C ILE A 426 -5.00 2.93 31.47
N ASN A 427 -5.24 3.29 32.74
CA ASN A 427 -6.20 2.55 33.57
C ASN A 427 -7.62 2.58 33.01
N LYS A 428 -8.04 3.68 32.38
CA LYS A 428 -9.35 3.79 31.72
C LYS A 428 -9.44 2.93 30.46
N ASN A 429 -8.36 2.83 29.70
CA ASN A 429 -8.29 2.02 28.48
C ASN A 429 -6.98 1.20 28.39
N PRO A 430 -6.91 0.02 29.04
CA PRO A 430 -5.70 -0.81 29.05
C PRO A 430 -5.29 -1.33 27.68
N SER A 431 -6.22 -1.44 26.71
CA SER A 431 -5.95 -1.95 25.36
C SER A 431 -4.86 -1.17 24.61
N ILE A 432 -4.62 0.08 25.00
CA ILE A 432 -3.59 0.93 24.42
C ILE A 432 -2.16 0.44 24.68
N LEU A 433 -1.97 -0.46 25.65
CA LEU A 433 -0.70 -1.11 25.94
C LEU A 433 -0.22 -2.06 24.82
N GLY A 434 -1.06 -2.34 23.81
CA GLY A 434 -0.63 -2.99 22.56
C GLY A 434 -0.08 -2.02 21.49
N ASN A 435 -0.17 -0.71 21.70
CA ASN A 435 0.23 0.30 20.71
C ASN A 435 1.73 0.64 20.80
N GLY A 436 2.42 0.64 19.66
CA GLY A 436 3.87 0.87 19.59
C GLY A 436 4.33 2.21 20.18
N LYS A 437 3.59 3.31 19.96
CA LYS A 437 3.97 4.65 20.49
C LYS A 437 3.90 4.71 22.02
N VAL A 438 2.90 4.06 22.60
CA VAL A 438 2.73 3.98 24.06
C VAL A 438 3.81 3.08 24.67
N ILE A 439 4.03 1.92 24.07
CA ILE A 439 5.09 0.98 24.43
C ILE A 439 6.47 1.66 24.40
N ASP A 440 6.80 2.41 23.34
CA ASP A 440 8.05 3.15 23.23
C ASP A 440 8.20 4.22 24.32
N THR A 441 7.10 4.90 24.63
CA THR A 441 7.08 5.91 25.69
C THR A 441 7.26 5.29 27.08
N ILE A 442 6.64 4.14 27.34
CA ILE A 442 6.83 3.37 28.57
C ILE A 442 8.28 2.93 28.70
N PHE A 443 8.88 2.41 27.62
CA PHE A 443 10.28 2.03 27.59
C PHE A 443 11.20 3.19 27.93
N LEU A 444 10.89 4.41 27.51
CA LEU A 444 11.73 5.57 27.76
C LEU A 444 11.71 6.05 29.22
N PHE A 445 10.53 6.07 29.84
CA PHE A 445 10.36 6.79 31.10
C PHE A 445 10.11 5.91 32.32
N SER A 446 9.87 4.61 32.13
CA SER A 446 9.75 3.66 33.24
C SER A 446 11.14 3.33 33.81
N ARG A 447 11.74 4.30 34.51
CA ARG A 447 13.08 4.25 35.09
C ARG A 447 13.08 3.99 36.60
N ASN A 448 11.94 3.62 37.18
CA ASN A 448 11.84 3.30 38.60
C ASN A 448 10.83 2.18 38.88
N ASN A 449 10.94 1.57 40.07
CA ASN A 449 10.08 0.47 40.51
C ASN A 449 8.60 0.86 40.56
N ARG A 450 8.26 2.05 41.07
CA ARG A 450 6.87 2.54 41.16
C ARG A 450 6.14 2.46 39.81
N PHE A 451 6.79 2.86 38.72
CA PHE A 451 6.18 2.82 37.39
C PHE A 451 6.12 1.41 36.81
N LEU A 452 7.17 0.60 36.99
CA LEU A 452 7.15 -0.77 36.48
C LEU A 452 6.13 -1.66 37.19
N GLU A 453 5.96 -1.49 38.51
CA GLU A 453 4.94 -2.19 39.30
C GLU A 453 3.52 -1.93 38.77
N PHE A 454 3.24 -0.70 38.33
CA PHE A 454 1.96 -0.35 37.71
C PHE A 454 1.70 -1.18 36.43
N PHE A 455 2.73 -1.39 35.61
CA PHE A 455 2.60 -2.11 34.34
C PHE A 455 2.68 -3.63 34.50
N GLU A 456 3.29 -4.15 35.58
CA GLU A 456 3.42 -5.58 35.83
C GLU A 456 2.07 -6.30 35.88
N LYS A 457 1.02 -5.64 36.40
CA LYS A 457 -0.33 -6.21 36.45
C LYS A 457 -0.93 -6.50 35.06
N TYR A 458 -0.41 -5.88 33.99
CA TYR A 458 -0.85 -6.07 32.60
C TYR A 458 0.16 -6.86 31.76
N LYS A 459 1.30 -7.27 32.34
CA LYS A 459 2.44 -7.83 31.61
C LYS A 459 2.06 -9.03 30.75
N TYR A 460 1.23 -9.93 31.27
CA TYR A 460 0.88 -11.19 30.61
C TYR A 460 -0.21 -11.02 29.54
N ASP A 461 -0.94 -9.91 29.55
CA ASP A 461 -2.00 -9.62 28.58
C ASP A 461 -1.44 -8.97 27.30
N TYR A 462 -0.25 -8.36 27.38
CA TYR A 462 0.36 -7.60 26.28
C TYR A 462 1.81 -8.03 26.04
N GLU A 463 2.03 -8.78 24.96
CA GLU A 463 3.32 -9.40 24.60
C GLU A 463 4.49 -8.38 24.54
N LEU A 464 4.29 -7.23 23.88
CA LEU A 464 5.32 -6.18 23.75
C LEU A 464 5.64 -5.48 25.07
N LEU A 465 4.64 -5.35 25.96
CA LEU A 465 4.86 -4.82 27.29
C LEU A 465 5.71 -5.79 28.13
N SER A 466 5.46 -7.10 28.01
CA SER A 466 6.29 -8.12 28.64
C SER A 466 7.74 -8.01 28.22
N LEU A 467 8.00 -7.81 26.92
CA LEU A 467 9.34 -7.66 26.38
C LEU A 467 10.07 -6.45 27.00
N ILE A 468 9.41 -5.29 27.08
CA ILE A 468 9.96 -4.09 27.71
C ILE A 468 10.25 -4.31 29.19
N ILE A 469 9.27 -4.81 29.95
CA ILE A 469 9.42 -4.99 31.40
C ILE A 469 10.56 -5.96 31.68
N ASP A 470 10.65 -7.07 30.96
CA ASP A 470 11.71 -8.05 31.17
C ASP A 470 13.07 -7.49 30.79
N PHE A 471 13.17 -6.73 29.70
CA PHE A 471 14.41 -6.04 29.36
C PHE A 471 14.82 -5.01 30.40
N LEU A 472 13.90 -4.15 30.86
CA LEU A 472 14.16 -3.11 31.87
C LEU A 472 14.51 -3.68 33.25
N LYS A 473 13.97 -4.86 33.62
CA LYS A 473 14.37 -5.59 34.82
C LYS A 473 15.62 -6.46 34.61
N GLY A 474 16.20 -6.47 33.42
CA GLY A 474 17.40 -7.26 33.11
C GLY A 474 17.15 -8.77 33.09
N ARG A 475 15.91 -9.21 32.90
CA ARG A 475 15.52 -10.62 32.79
C ARG A 475 15.88 -11.18 31.42
N LYS A 476 16.14 -12.49 31.37
CA LYS A 476 16.46 -13.19 30.12
C LYS A 476 15.22 -13.43 29.26
N ILE A 477 15.28 -12.95 28.02
CA ILE A 477 14.26 -13.20 26.99
C ILE A 477 14.60 -14.52 26.27
N LYS A 478 13.75 -15.55 26.45
CA LYS A 478 14.03 -16.93 26.00
C LYS A 478 13.88 -17.13 24.48
N ASP A 479 12.86 -16.52 23.88
CA ASP A 479 12.61 -16.59 22.44
C ASP A 479 12.40 -15.19 21.86
N PRO A 480 13.46 -14.43 21.57
CA PRO A 480 13.34 -13.10 21.01
C PRO A 480 12.72 -13.10 19.59
N PHE A 481 12.75 -14.23 18.87
CA PHE A 481 12.21 -14.31 17.51
C PHE A 481 10.67 -14.39 17.47
N SER A 482 10.01 -14.82 18.54
CA SER A 482 8.53 -14.88 18.60
C SER A 482 7.89 -13.49 18.48
N TYR A 483 8.55 -12.47 19.03
CA TYR A 483 8.05 -11.10 19.11
C TYR A 483 8.12 -10.34 17.78
N ILE A 484 8.89 -10.80 16.79
CA ILE A 484 9.16 -10.06 15.54
C ILE A 484 7.87 -9.65 14.83
N LYS A 485 6.88 -10.55 14.75
CA LYS A 485 5.61 -10.26 14.08
C LYS A 485 4.84 -9.15 14.81
N SER A 486 4.79 -9.22 16.14
CA SER A 486 4.13 -8.21 16.99
C SER A 486 4.85 -6.85 16.91
N VAL A 487 6.18 -6.85 16.82
CA VAL A 487 6.98 -5.63 16.62
C VAL A 487 6.73 -5.01 15.25
N ILE A 488 6.76 -5.81 14.17
CA ILE A 488 6.45 -5.32 12.83
C ILE A 488 5.03 -4.75 12.77
N ASN A 489 4.05 -5.41 13.38
CA ASN A 489 2.66 -4.94 13.32
C ASN A 489 2.44 -3.65 14.13
N SER A 490 3.03 -3.55 15.31
CA SER A 490 2.89 -2.37 16.18
C SER A 490 3.73 -1.17 15.75
N GLY A 491 4.86 -1.42 15.08
CA GLY A 491 5.84 -0.39 14.74
C GLY A 491 6.63 0.15 15.93
N SER A 492 6.72 -0.58 17.05
CA SER A 492 7.51 -0.16 18.23
C SER A 492 9.01 -0.18 17.93
N ILE A 493 9.64 0.98 18.02
CA ILE A 493 11.08 1.15 17.80
C ILE A 493 11.87 0.51 18.95
N SER A 494 11.39 0.65 20.18
CA SER A 494 12.06 0.12 21.39
C SER A 494 12.08 -1.41 21.41
N CYS A 495 10.99 -2.05 20.98
CA CYS A 495 10.96 -3.52 20.90
C CYS A 495 11.83 -4.06 19.77
N ALA A 496 11.86 -3.39 18.60
CA ALA A 496 12.78 -3.74 17.50
C ALA A 496 14.23 -3.65 17.96
N TYR A 497 14.54 -2.60 18.72
CA TYR A 497 15.82 -2.40 19.38
C TYR A 497 16.19 -3.55 20.34
N ILE A 498 15.32 -3.89 21.29
CA ILE A 498 15.55 -4.96 22.27
C ILE A 498 15.86 -6.29 21.59
N ILE A 499 15.04 -6.68 20.62
CA ILE A 499 15.22 -7.95 19.90
C ILE A 499 16.54 -7.96 19.14
N SER A 500 16.88 -6.86 18.48
CA SER A 500 18.12 -6.75 17.68
C SER A 500 19.36 -6.91 18.56
N LEU A 501 19.42 -6.21 19.69
CA LEU A 501 20.55 -6.33 20.63
C LEU A 501 20.74 -7.75 21.19
N ILE A 502 19.65 -8.46 21.44
CA ILE A 502 19.70 -9.79 22.05
C ILE A 502 20.09 -10.87 21.03
N THR A 503 19.78 -10.65 19.75
CA THR A 503 19.92 -11.67 18.70
C THR A 503 21.18 -11.55 17.85
N ILE A 504 21.72 -10.34 17.72
CA ILE A 504 22.87 -10.06 16.85
C ILE A 504 24.18 -10.47 17.53
N ASN A 505 25.08 -11.07 16.75
CA ASN A 505 26.44 -11.34 17.21
C ASN A 505 27.37 -10.22 16.74
N PHE A 506 27.59 -9.25 17.61
CA PHE A 506 28.41 -8.07 17.30
C PHE A 506 29.90 -8.40 17.13
N GLU A 507 30.47 -9.30 17.93
CA GLU A 507 31.88 -9.71 17.78
C GLU A 507 32.16 -10.33 16.41
N LYS A 508 31.20 -11.09 15.88
CA LYS A 508 31.31 -11.77 14.57
C LYS A 508 30.70 -10.98 13.41
N HIS A 509 30.19 -9.77 13.65
CA HIS A 509 29.56 -8.94 12.63
C HIS A 509 28.46 -9.69 11.85
N SER A 510 27.63 -10.45 12.58
CA SER A 510 26.64 -11.35 11.97
C SER A 510 25.22 -11.03 12.43
N ILE A 511 24.35 -10.71 11.47
CA ILE A 511 22.92 -10.40 11.67
C ILE A 511 22.07 -11.58 11.17
N PRO A 512 21.20 -12.17 11.99
CA PRO A 512 20.24 -13.17 11.54
C PRO A 512 19.30 -12.60 10.47
N LYS A 513 19.04 -13.36 9.40
CA LYS A 513 18.21 -12.92 8.25
C LYS A 513 16.86 -12.29 8.68
N LYS A 514 16.12 -12.94 9.59
CA LYS A 514 14.82 -12.43 10.07
C LYS A 514 14.90 -11.04 10.72
N ILE A 515 16.03 -10.73 11.36
CA ILE A 515 16.28 -9.44 11.99
C ILE A 515 16.68 -8.43 10.94
N ASN A 516 17.53 -8.82 9.99
CA ASN A 516 17.89 -7.98 8.86
C ASN A 516 16.65 -7.56 8.05
N ASP A 517 15.78 -8.53 7.71
CA ASP A 517 14.53 -8.28 6.98
C ASP A 517 13.59 -7.32 7.75
N MET A 518 13.60 -7.36 9.09
CA MET A 518 12.86 -6.40 9.91
C MET A 518 13.51 -5.02 9.87
N LEU A 519 14.83 -4.93 10.09
CA LEU A 519 15.59 -3.68 10.14
C LEU A 519 15.64 -2.95 8.79
N ASP A 520 15.48 -3.67 7.68
CA ASP A 520 15.37 -3.11 6.33
C ASP A 520 14.04 -2.35 6.08
N MET A 521 13.06 -2.45 6.98
CA MET A 521 11.84 -1.64 6.90
C MET A 521 12.12 -0.19 7.28
N ASP A 522 11.66 0.78 6.47
CA ASP A 522 11.90 2.22 6.67
C ASP A 522 11.68 2.72 8.11
N LYS A 523 10.65 2.21 8.78
CA LYS A 523 10.29 2.59 10.16
C LYS A 523 11.30 2.16 11.24
N PHE A 524 12.25 1.29 10.92
CA PHE A 524 13.28 0.79 11.84
C PHE A 524 14.70 1.18 11.40
N ARG A 525 14.83 2.10 10.42
CA ARG A 525 16.13 2.54 9.89
C ARG A 525 17.07 3.05 10.97
N ASP A 526 16.57 3.80 11.94
CA ASP A 526 17.40 4.33 13.05
C ASP A 526 18.00 3.20 13.90
N ILE A 527 17.27 2.09 14.07
CA ILE A 527 17.79 0.91 14.78
C ILE A 527 18.87 0.24 13.93
N LYS A 528 18.68 0.15 12.61
CA LYS A 528 19.70 -0.43 11.73
C LYS A 528 21.02 0.34 11.82
N ILE A 529 20.95 1.67 11.71
CA ILE A 529 22.13 2.56 11.84
C ILE A 529 22.81 2.37 13.19
N LEU A 530 22.04 2.28 14.29
CA LEU A 530 22.62 2.01 15.60
C LEU A 530 23.36 0.66 15.65
N ILE A 531 22.75 -0.39 15.11
CA ILE A 531 23.35 -1.73 15.11
C ILE A 531 24.66 -1.74 14.31
N GLU A 532 24.68 -1.06 13.16
CA GLU A 532 25.89 -0.85 12.35
C GLU A 532 26.96 -0.13 13.17
N ASN A 533 26.61 0.98 13.84
CA ASN A 533 27.54 1.71 14.72
C ASN A 533 28.09 0.83 15.86
N ILE A 534 27.26 -0.01 16.48
CA ILE A 534 27.73 -0.93 17.53
C ILE A 534 28.73 -1.94 16.94
N MET A 535 28.46 -2.48 15.74
CA MET A 535 29.40 -3.36 15.06
C MET A 535 30.73 -2.65 14.78
N ASP A 536 30.69 -1.40 14.33
CA ASP A 536 31.90 -0.62 14.05
C ASP A 536 32.77 -0.39 15.30
N ILE A 537 32.16 -0.19 16.47
CA ILE A 537 32.92 -0.10 17.72
C ILE A 537 33.67 -1.41 18.01
N TYR A 538 33.07 -2.57 17.73
CA TYR A 538 33.74 -3.87 17.86
C TYR A 538 34.82 -4.11 16.79
N SER A 539 34.67 -3.55 15.58
CA SER A 539 35.71 -3.59 14.53
C SER A 539 36.86 -2.61 14.79
N GLY A 540 36.66 -1.68 15.72
CA GLY A 540 37.64 -0.67 16.10
C GLY A 540 37.58 0.59 15.22
N ILE A 541 36.68 0.65 14.24
CA ILE A 541 36.38 1.82 13.43
C ILE A 541 35.66 2.84 14.31
N ILE A 542 36.15 4.08 14.34
CA ILE A 542 35.54 5.16 15.11
C ILE A 542 34.90 6.11 14.11
N ASP A 543 33.57 6.15 14.08
CA ASP A 543 32.88 7.32 13.53
C ASP A 543 32.51 8.26 14.69
N THR A 544 32.82 9.54 14.52
CA THR A 544 32.54 10.61 15.50
C THR A 544 31.10 11.13 15.38
N ALA A 545 30.19 10.32 14.86
CA ALA A 545 28.80 10.72 14.67
C ALA A 545 28.09 10.89 16.03
N GLU A 546 27.62 12.11 16.29
CA GLU A 546 26.81 12.47 17.45
C GLU A 546 25.61 11.51 17.57
N HIS A 547 25.52 10.81 18.70
CA HIS A 547 24.40 9.93 19.00
C HIS A 547 23.21 10.79 19.47
N ASP A 548 22.49 11.41 18.54
CA ASP A 548 21.39 12.37 18.80
C ASP A 548 20.18 11.79 19.57
N SER A 549 20.15 10.48 19.79
CA SER A 549 19.01 9.80 20.39
C SER A 549 19.34 9.16 21.74
N LYS A 550 18.68 9.66 22.78
CA LYS A 550 18.66 9.11 24.15
C LYS A 550 18.29 7.63 24.22
N TYR A 551 17.64 7.07 23.19
CA TYR A 551 17.28 5.65 23.13
C TYR A 551 18.50 4.73 22.97
N PHE A 552 19.61 5.27 22.45
CA PHE A 552 20.69 4.47 21.88
C PHE A 552 22.01 4.55 22.66
N ILE A 553 22.06 5.40 23.68
CA ILE A 553 23.31 5.69 24.37
C ILE A 553 23.77 4.51 25.25
N TYR A 554 22.86 3.89 26.00
CA TYR A 554 23.17 2.76 26.90
C TYR A 554 23.88 1.55 26.26
N PRO A 555 23.44 1.00 25.13
CA PRO A 555 24.14 -0.11 24.48
C PRO A 555 25.46 0.30 23.84
N VAL A 556 25.60 1.55 23.37
CA VAL A 556 26.88 2.09 22.92
C VAL A 556 27.84 2.18 24.11
N THR A 557 27.38 2.72 25.25
CA THR A 557 28.15 2.75 26.50
C THR A 557 28.54 1.34 26.96
N GLU A 558 27.62 0.38 26.97
CA GLU A 558 27.92 -1.01 27.32
C GLU A 558 29.00 -1.59 26.39
N THR A 559 28.93 -1.30 25.10
CA THR A 559 29.88 -1.76 24.08
C THR A 559 31.26 -1.12 24.25
N LEU A 560 31.31 0.18 24.53
CA LEU A 560 32.56 0.90 24.84
C LEU A 560 33.23 0.34 26.10
N ILE A 561 32.45 0.03 27.14
CA ILE A 561 32.96 -0.62 28.36
C ILE A 561 33.52 -2.01 28.03
N ARG A 562 32.77 -2.84 27.28
CA ARG A 562 33.20 -4.20 26.91
C ARG A 562 34.44 -4.22 26.02
N SER A 563 34.62 -3.23 25.16
CA SER A 563 35.82 -3.05 24.32
C SER A 563 36.98 -2.39 25.06
N GLY A 564 36.84 -2.10 26.36
CA GLY A 564 37.90 -1.51 27.19
C GLY A 564 38.06 0.01 27.05
N ARG A 565 37.18 0.68 26.28
CA ARG A 565 37.21 2.13 25.98
C ARG A 565 36.46 2.94 27.05
N MET A 566 36.91 2.81 28.30
CA MET A 566 36.22 3.36 29.47
C MET A 566 36.12 4.89 29.47
N ASP A 567 37.11 5.60 28.93
CA ASP A 567 37.11 7.07 28.94
C ASP A 567 36.12 7.66 27.91
N GLN A 568 35.95 6.99 26.77
CA GLN A 568 34.90 7.33 25.80
C GLN A 568 33.52 7.04 26.38
N ALA A 569 33.35 5.92 27.08
CA ALA A 569 32.12 5.61 27.79
C ALA A 569 31.80 6.68 28.87
N LEU A 570 32.80 7.16 29.61
CA LEU A 570 32.65 8.26 30.57
C LEU A 570 32.25 9.57 29.89
N SER A 571 32.90 9.92 28.77
CA SER A 571 32.58 11.13 28.01
C SER A 571 31.14 11.10 27.51
N LEU A 572 30.68 9.96 26.99
CA LEU A 572 29.33 9.77 26.47
C LEU A 572 28.26 9.79 27.58
N LEU A 573 28.58 9.30 28.78
CA LEU A 573 27.70 9.45 29.93
C LEU A 573 27.70 10.90 30.47
N GLY A 574 28.84 11.58 30.39
CA GLY A 574 29.00 12.97 30.86
C GLY A 574 28.31 14.01 29.98
N SER A 575 27.98 13.70 28.72
CA SER A 575 27.20 14.57 27.83
C SER A 575 25.69 14.53 28.10
N MET A 576 25.22 13.76 29.09
CA MET A 576 23.81 13.65 29.46
C MET A 576 23.41 14.68 30.53
N ASP A 577 23.38 15.96 30.18
CA ASP A 577 22.87 17.00 31.09
C ASP A 577 21.38 16.77 31.41
N GLY A 578 21.01 16.79 32.70
CA GLY A 578 19.62 16.73 33.18
C GLY A 578 19.06 15.34 33.53
N PHE A 579 19.87 14.27 33.49
CA PHE A 579 19.45 12.88 33.75
C PHE A 579 19.96 12.27 35.08
N ASP A 580 20.31 13.09 36.08
CA ASP A 580 20.89 12.65 37.37
C ASP A 580 20.11 11.52 38.11
N ASN A 581 18.85 11.29 37.75
CA ASN A 581 17.97 10.27 38.33
C ASN A 581 17.80 8.98 37.50
N ASP A 582 18.44 8.81 36.33
CA ASP A 582 18.35 7.55 35.58
C ASP A 582 19.24 6.46 36.20
N PRO A 583 18.69 5.30 36.60
CA PRO A 583 19.47 4.25 37.24
C PRO A 583 20.45 3.54 36.29
N PHE A 584 20.23 3.56 34.97
CA PHE A 584 21.14 2.95 34.01
C PHE A 584 22.46 3.74 33.91
N ILE A 585 22.43 5.07 34.03
CA ILE A 585 23.64 5.90 34.11
C ILE A 585 24.48 5.49 35.33
N ASN A 586 23.85 5.40 36.50
CA ASN A 586 24.50 4.96 37.73
C ASN A 586 25.06 3.53 37.61
N TYR A 587 24.33 2.62 36.95
CA TYR A 587 24.82 1.27 36.67
C TYR A 587 26.08 1.27 35.78
N PHE A 588 26.09 2.02 34.67
CA PHE A 588 27.27 2.08 33.80
C PHE A 588 28.45 2.78 34.47
N MET A 589 28.20 3.83 35.25
CA MET A 589 29.23 4.43 36.12
C MET A 589 29.80 3.41 37.09
N ALA A 590 28.95 2.59 37.75
CA ALA A 590 29.39 1.53 38.64
C ALA A 590 30.26 0.48 37.92
N LEU A 591 29.87 0.07 36.71
CA LEU A 591 30.67 -0.84 35.89
C LEU A 591 32.04 -0.26 35.53
N ILE A 592 32.10 0.99 35.08
CA ILE A 592 33.36 1.67 34.75
C ILE A 592 34.26 1.71 35.97
N LYS A 593 33.73 2.13 37.13
CA LYS A 593 34.46 2.19 38.41
C LYS A 593 34.93 0.81 38.87
N TYR A 594 34.09 -0.21 38.69
CA TYR A 594 34.44 -1.61 38.99
C TYR A 594 35.65 -2.08 38.15
N TYR A 595 35.63 -1.86 36.83
CA TYR A 595 36.75 -2.23 35.97
C TYR A 595 38.01 -1.39 36.22
N LYS A 596 37.87 -0.13 36.66
CA LYS A 596 38.98 0.72 37.16
C LYS A 596 39.48 0.33 38.57
N LYS A 597 38.87 -0.67 39.22
CA LYS A 597 39.15 -1.15 40.59
C LYS A 597 38.86 -0.11 41.69
N GLU A 598 38.01 0.86 41.41
CA GLU A 598 37.54 1.88 42.35
C GLU A 598 36.28 1.38 43.08
N TYR A 599 36.42 0.31 43.89
CA TYR A 599 35.28 -0.44 44.43
C TYR A 599 34.35 0.37 45.35
N SER A 600 34.87 1.36 46.09
CA SER A 600 34.05 2.22 46.96
C SER A 600 33.08 3.08 46.14
N ASP A 601 33.56 3.69 45.06
CA ASP A 601 32.71 4.47 44.15
C ASP A 601 31.76 3.57 43.37
N ALA A 602 32.22 2.40 42.91
CA ALA A 602 31.36 1.42 42.25
C ALA A 602 30.19 0.99 43.16
N LYS A 603 30.48 0.75 44.45
CA LYS A 603 29.49 0.42 45.48
C LYS A 603 28.48 1.54 45.71
N ARG A 604 28.93 2.80 45.73
CA ARG A 604 28.04 3.97 45.84
C ARG A 604 27.08 4.05 44.65
N TYR A 605 27.60 4.02 43.43
CA TYR A 605 26.78 4.14 42.21
C TYR A 605 25.81 2.97 42.03
N ILE A 606 26.23 1.72 42.30
CA ILE A 606 25.34 0.57 42.13
C ILE A 606 24.20 0.56 43.15
N ASN A 607 24.44 1.03 44.38
CA ASN A 607 23.39 1.16 45.38
C ASN A 607 22.35 2.21 44.93
N TYR A 608 22.79 3.36 44.40
CA TYR A 608 21.86 4.35 43.83
C TYR A 608 21.05 3.80 42.65
N ALA A 609 21.66 2.99 41.78
CA ALA A 609 20.94 2.35 40.67
C ALA A 609 19.83 1.41 41.19
N ILE A 610 20.15 0.56 42.17
CA ILE A 610 19.23 -0.45 42.73
C ILE A 610 18.11 0.19 43.57
N GLU A 611 18.39 1.26 44.31
CA GLU A 611 17.37 2.00 45.07
C GLU A 611 16.23 2.51 44.17
N LYS A 612 16.53 2.82 42.91
CA LYS A 612 15.55 3.30 41.94
C LYS A 612 14.88 2.15 41.18
N LEU A 613 15.66 1.15 40.76
CA LEU A 613 15.20 0.11 39.85
C LEU A 613 15.76 -1.27 40.22
N ASP A 614 14.85 -2.20 40.49
CA ASP A 614 15.11 -3.62 40.69
C ASP A 614 15.44 -4.28 39.35
N ASN A 615 16.73 -4.37 39.05
CA ASN A 615 17.24 -4.95 37.82
C ASN A 615 18.28 -6.05 38.11
N GLU A 616 18.15 -7.20 37.45
CA GLU A 616 19.00 -8.38 37.67
C GLU A 616 20.47 -8.15 37.26
N LYS A 617 20.74 -7.35 36.23
CA LYS A 617 22.11 -6.96 35.88
C LYS A 617 22.72 -6.06 36.95
N PHE A 618 21.93 -5.16 37.55
CA PHE A 618 22.42 -4.28 38.61
C PHE A 618 22.76 -5.11 39.85
N MET A 619 21.86 -6.03 40.22
CA MET A 619 22.08 -6.97 41.31
C MET A 619 23.28 -7.89 41.06
N ALA A 620 23.54 -8.30 39.81
CA ALA A 620 24.74 -9.05 39.46
C ALA A 620 26.03 -8.26 39.72
N VAL A 621 26.09 -6.99 39.31
CA VAL A 621 27.24 -6.13 39.60
C VAL A 621 27.40 -5.91 41.11
N LYS A 622 26.30 -5.69 41.84
CA LYS A 622 26.34 -5.57 43.30
C LYS A 622 26.86 -6.85 43.96
N PHE A 623 26.33 -8.00 43.58
CA PHE A 623 26.80 -9.29 44.07
C PHE A 623 28.30 -9.49 43.80
N LEU A 624 28.76 -9.12 42.61
CA LEU A 624 30.17 -9.24 42.22
C LEU A 624 31.09 -8.30 43.03
N ILE A 625 30.69 -7.05 43.24
CA ILE A 625 31.44 -6.09 44.08
C ILE A 625 31.57 -6.62 45.51
N TYR A 626 30.48 -7.13 46.08
CA TYR A 626 30.44 -7.61 47.47
C TYR A 626 31.10 -9.00 47.63
N LEU A 627 31.19 -9.78 46.55
CA LEU A 627 31.96 -11.02 46.52
C LEU A 627 33.46 -10.75 46.69
N ILE A 628 33.93 -9.61 46.18
CA ILE A 628 35.34 -9.20 46.20
C ILE A 628 35.67 -8.38 47.46
N ASP A 629 34.76 -7.51 47.92
CA ASP A 629 34.91 -6.69 49.14
C ASP A 629 34.98 -7.57 50.40
N LYS A 630 36.05 -7.46 51.20
CA LYS A 630 36.29 -8.32 52.38
C LYS A 630 35.39 -7.99 53.57
N ASN A 631 34.79 -6.79 53.59
CA ASN A 631 34.05 -6.26 54.75
C ASN A 631 32.51 -6.33 54.58
N SER A 632 32.00 -7.09 53.60
CA SER A 632 30.59 -7.05 53.23
C SER A 632 29.83 -8.36 53.46
N ASP A 633 28.57 -8.25 53.91
CA ASP A 633 27.66 -9.39 54.09
C ASP A 633 27.04 -9.82 52.75
N MET A 634 27.39 -11.04 52.33
CA MET A 634 26.92 -11.65 51.08
C MET A 634 25.60 -12.41 51.25
N VAL A 635 25.23 -12.77 52.48
CA VAL A 635 24.04 -13.58 52.77
C VAL A 635 22.78 -12.77 52.50
N ASP A 636 22.75 -11.51 52.93
CA ASP A 636 21.61 -10.62 52.70
C ASP A 636 21.34 -10.36 51.22
N ILE A 637 22.40 -10.21 50.42
CA ILE A 637 22.27 -10.01 48.97
C ILE A 637 21.75 -11.29 48.30
N ALA A 638 22.30 -12.44 48.68
CA ALA A 638 21.87 -13.74 48.15
C ALA A 638 20.40 -14.03 48.51
N ASN A 639 19.98 -13.71 49.74
CA ASN A 639 18.59 -13.80 50.18
C ASN A 639 17.70 -12.85 49.36
N THR A 640 18.12 -11.59 49.17
CA THR A 640 17.37 -10.62 48.34
C THR A 640 17.17 -11.12 46.90
N ILE A 641 18.20 -11.72 46.29
CA ILE A 641 18.12 -12.32 44.95
C ILE A 641 17.10 -13.46 44.93
N SER A 642 17.11 -14.29 45.98
CA SER A 642 16.20 -15.43 46.11
C SER A 642 14.75 -14.99 46.37
N ASP A 643 14.53 -14.02 47.26
CA ASP A 643 13.22 -13.51 47.64
C ASP A 643 12.52 -12.79 46.47
N LYS A 644 13.30 -12.12 45.62
CA LYS A 644 12.80 -11.43 44.41
C LYS A 644 12.76 -12.31 43.16
N ASP A 645 13.06 -13.60 43.28
CA ASP A 645 13.10 -14.58 42.17
C ASP A 645 13.97 -14.11 40.97
N MET A 646 15.13 -13.52 41.27
CA MET A 646 16.05 -12.93 40.29
C MET A 646 17.00 -13.98 39.68
N SER A 647 16.42 -14.92 38.96
CA SER A 647 17.09 -16.15 38.50
C SER A 647 18.29 -15.94 37.55
N CYS A 648 18.42 -14.82 36.83
CA CYS A 648 19.55 -14.61 35.89
C CYS A 648 20.77 -13.98 36.56
N VAL A 649 20.66 -13.48 37.80
CA VAL A 649 21.75 -12.79 38.50
C VAL A 649 23.02 -13.63 38.54
N TYR A 650 22.92 -14.89 38.98
CA TYR A 650 24.06 -15.78 39.07
C TYR A 650 24.66 -16.13 37.70
N GLN A 651 23.84 -16.13 36.63
CA GLN A 651 24.36 -16.30 35.28
C GLN A 651 25.22 -15.10 34.87
N TYR A 652 24.72 -13.88 35.07
CA TYR A 652 25.47 -12.66 34.75
C TYR A 652 26.75 -12.54 35.57
N VAL A 653 26.70 -12.87 36.87
CA VAL A 653 27.89 -12.92 37.73
C VAL A 653 28.91 -13.92 37.17
N TYR A 654 28.47 -15.12 36.79
CA TYR A 654 29.36 -16.14 36.21
C TYR A 654 30.02 -15.65 34.92
N ASP A 655 29.24 -15.05 34.02
CA ASP A 655 29.73 -14.52 32.74
C ASP A 655 30.74 -13.38 32.99
N MET A 656 30.46 -12.48 33.95
CA MET A 656 31.38 -11.40 34.34
C MET A 656 32.68 -11.91 34.98
N ILE A 657 32.62 -12.97 35.81
CA ILE A 657 33.81 -13.61 36.41
C ILE A 657 34.72 -14.15 35.31
N LEU A 658 34.14 -14.85 34.33
CA LEU A 658 34.89 -15.40 33.19
C LEU A 658 35.49 -14.29 32.33
N GLN A 659 34.74 -13.22 32.06
CA GLN A 659 35.22 -12.10 31.24
C GLN A 659 36.33 -11.31 31.93
N ALA A 660 36.25 -11.10 33.25
CA ALA A 660 37.23 -10.35 34.02
C ALA A 660 38.45 -11.18 34.46
N ASN A 661 38.49 -12.49 34.17
CA ASN A 661 39.54 -13.41 34.58
C ASN A 661 39.87 -13.33 36.09
N ILE A 662 38.84 -13.33 36.94
CA ILE A 662 39.03 -13.24 38.40
C ILE A 662 39.69 -14.52 38.90
N VAL A 663 40.83 -14.39 39.58
CA VAL A 663 41.60 -15.54 40.08
C VAL A 663 40.84 -16.26 41.21
N PRO A 664 40.81 -17.62 41.23
CA PRO A 664 40.25 -18.38 42.35
C PRO A 664 40.87 -17.98 43.70
N ASN A 665 40.04 -17.78 44.72
CA ASN A 665 40.44 -17.26 46.03
C ASN A 665 39.66 -17.97 47.16
N GLU A 666 40.35 -18.44 48.19
CA GLU A 666 39.75 -19.16 49.34
C GLU A 666 38.76 -18.31 50.13
N ASP A 667 39.04 -17.02 50.32
CA ASP A 667 38.15 -16.08 51.01
C ASP A 667 36.83 -15.94 50.24
N ILE A 668 36.89 -15.95 48.91
CA ILE A 668 35.71 -15.90 48.03
C ILE A 668 34.94 -17.22 48.12
N TYR A 669 35.64 -18.35 48.04
CA TYR A 669 35.04 -19.68 48.13
C TYR A 669 34.34 -19.94 49.46
N ALA A 670 34.96 -19.58 50.59
CA ALA A 670 34.38 -19.74 51.93
C ALA A 670 33.04 -19.01 52.07
N ARG A 671 32.95 -17.80 51.49
CA ARG A 671 31.70 -17.02 51.46
C ARG A 671 30.62 -17.67 50.59
N LEU A 672 30.99 -18.19 49.43
CA LEU A 672 30.05 -18.89 48.53
C LEU A 672 29.57 -20.23 49.11
N LYS A 673 30.44 -20.96 49.83
CA LYS A 673 30.14 -22.28 50.39
C LYS A 673 28.98 -22.25 51.39
N ASN A 674 28.85 -21.15 52.12
CA ASN A 674 27.81 -20.96 53.14
C ASN A 674 26.43 -20.57 52.56
N LEU A 675 26.34 -20.26 51.26
CA LEU A 675 25.07 -19.94 50.61
C LEU A 675 24.31 -21.22 50.26
N ASN A 676 23.20 -21.50 50.94
CA ASN A 676 22.42 -22.72 50.74
C ASN A 676 21.31 -22.56 49.68
N ILE A 677 21.69 -22.13 48.48
CA ILE A 677 20.79 -21.86 47.34
C ILE A 677 21.07 -22.87 46.22
N ASP A 678 20.01 -23.51 45.72
CA ASP A 678 20.06 -24.52 44.64
C ASP A 678 19.85 -23.86 43.27
N ASP A 679 20.85 -23.12 42.79
CA ASP A 679 20.89 -22.53 41.45
C ASP A 679 22.09 -23.07 40.64
N ILE A 680 21.85 -23.50 39.40
CA ILE A 680 22.88 -24.12 38.57
C ILE A 680 24.05 -23.18 38.23
N ASN A 681 23.81 -21.88 38.08
CA ASN A 681 24.85 -20.90 37.83
C ASN A 681 25.62 -20.56 39.09
N LEU A 682 24.96 -20.51 40.26
CA LEU A 682 25.65 -20.44 41.54
C LEU A 682 26.53 -21.67 41.77
N LEU A 683 26.08 -22.87 41.40
CA LEU A 683 26.91 -24.08 41.43
C LEU A 683 28.11 -23.96 40.47
N ARG A 684 27.95 -23.33 39.30
CA ARG A 684 29.07 -23.04 38.38
C ARG A 684 30.08 -22.08 39.00
N ILE A 685 29.62 -21.05 39.71
CA ILE A 685 30.47 -20.10 40.45
C ILE A 685 31.20 -20.84 41.60
N LYS A 686 30.48 -21.64 42.40
CA LYS A 686 31.05 -22.47 43.48
C LYS A 686 32.10 -23.44 42.94
N ARG A 687 31.85 -24.11 41.81
CA ARG A 687 32.82 -24.98 41.13
C ARG A 687 34.07 -24.20 40.70
N TYR A 688 33.90 -22.98 40.19
CA TYR A 688 35.00 -22.15 39.71
C TYR A 688 35.95 -21.72 40.84
N PHE A 689 35.41 -21.35 42.00
CA PHE A 689 36.20 -20.94 43.17
C PHE A 689 36.62 -22.09 44.10
N ALA A 690 36.11 -23.31 43.91
CA ALA A 690 36.45 -24.44 44.77
C ALA A 690 37.91 -24.90 44.61
N ASN A 691 38.64 -24.91 45.72
CA ASN A 691 40.06 -25.26 45.73
C ASN A 691 40.32 -26.76 45.88
N ASN A 692 39.46 -27.50 46.57
CA ASN A 692 39.65 -28.94 46.78
C ASN A 692 38.92 -29.76 45.68
N PHE A 693 39.50 -30.91 45.33
CA PHE A 693 38.97 -31.81 44.31
C PHE A 693 37.55 -32.29 44.65
N LYS A 694 37.30 -32.64 45.92
CA LYS A 694 36.02 -33.20 46.40
C LYS A 694 34.82 -32.27 46.17
N ASP A 695 34.97 -31.00 46.49
CA ASP A 695 33.92 -29.99 46.34
C ASP A 695 33.77 -29.62 44.84
N ARG A 696 34.88 -29.54 44.07
CA ARG A 696 34.83 -29.35 42.61
C ARG A 696 34.06 -30.46 41.90
N ILE A 697 34.38 -31.72 42.19
CA ILE A 697 33.72 -32.88 41.57
C ILE A 697 32.26 -32.98 41.99
N GLN A 698 31.95 -32.70 43.27
CA GLN A 698 30.58 -32.67 43.77
C GLN A 698 29.73 -31.64 43.02
N TYR A 699 30.17 -30.37 42.95
CA TYR A 699 29.41 -29.34 42.23
C TYR A 699 29.33 -29.62 40.74
N SER A 700 30.41 -30.12 40.13
CA SER A 700 30.38 -30.48 38.71
C SER A 700 29.42 -31.63 38.41
N ALA A 701 29.32 -32.63 39.29
CA ALA A 701 28.35 -33.72 39.16
C ALA A 701 26.91 -33.22 39.33
N LEU A 702 26.65 -32.31 40.28
CA LEU A 702 25.34 -31.68 40.46
C LEU A 702 24.93 -30.87 39.23
N ILE A 703 25.85 -30.10 38.62
CA ILE A 703 25.59 -29.36 37.39
C ILE A 703 25.20 -30.33 36.25
N LEU A 704 25.95 -31.40 36.05
CA LEU A 704 25.65 -32.38 34.99
C LEU A 704 24.35 -33.15 35.23
N LYS A 705 23.99 -33.41 36.50
CA LYS A 705 22.70 -34.00 36.87
C LYS A 705 21.53 -33.08 36.50
N ASN A 706 21.71 -31.77 36.65
CA ASN A 706 20.69 -30.77 36.36
C ASN A 706 20.69 -30.29 34.88
N GLY A 707 21.69 -30.70 34.07
CA GLY A 707 21.71 -30.48 32.62
C GLY A 707 23.05 -30.79 31.94
N LEU A 708 23.00 -31.27 30.68
CA LEU A 708 24.18 -31.61 29.87
C LEU A 708 24.53 -30.49 28.88
N ASN A 709 25.52 -29.65 29.22
CA ASN A 709 26.16 -28.70 28.30
C ASN A 709 27.60 -29.15 28.00
N VAL A 710 28.04 -29.10 26.74
CA VAL A 710 29.41 -29.44 26.30
C VAL A 710 30.48 -28.71 27.13
N SER A 711 30.27 -27.43 27.48
CA SER A 711 31.23 -26.69 28.32
C SER A 711 31.34 -27.28 29.73
N ASP A 712 30.22 -27.70 30.31
CA ASP A 712 30.20 -28.31 31.64
C ASP A 712 30.76 -29.74 31.62
N VAL A 713 30.54 -30.49 30.53
CA VAL A 713 31.16 -31.81 30.28
C VAL A 713 32.68 -31.70 30.20
N ILE A 714 33.20 -30.72 29.46
CA ILE A 714 34.65 -30.49 29.35
C ILE A 714 35.24 -30.07 30.70
N LYS A 715 34.57 -29.17 31.44
CA LYS A 715 35.02 -28.78 32.79
C LYS A 715 35.01 -29.96 33.75
N HIS A 716 33.99 -30.82 33.67
CA HIS A 716 33.95 -32.05 34.48
C HIS A 716 35.05 -33.04 34.10
N TYR A 717 35.34 -33.19 32.81
CA TYR A 717 36.46 -34.00 32.33
C TYR A 717 37.77 -33.55 32.96
N TYR A 718 38.09 -32.25 32.91
CA TYR A 718 39.34 -31.75 33.47
C TYR A 718 39.43 -31.95 34.98
N ILE A 719 38.30 -31.86 35.71
CA ILE A 719 38.28 -32.19 37.14
C ILE A 719 38.62 -33.68 37.33
N ILE A 720 37.92 -34.63 36.68
CA ILE A 720 38.22 -36.08 36.82
C ILE A 720 39.66 -36.39 36.41
N TYR A 721 40.17 -35.71 35.38
CA TYR A 721 41.52 -35.92 34.85
C TYR A 721 42.61 -35.67 35.91
N GLU A 722 42.39 -34.74 36.85
CA GLU A 722 43.31 -34.48 37.97
C GLU A 722 43.52 -35.70 38.88
N GLU A 723 42.52 -36.59 38.97
CA GLU A 723 42.59 -37.82 39.77
C GLU A 723 42.98 -39.04 38.91
N ASN A 724 42.30 -39.22 37.77
CA ASN A 724 42.51 -40.37 36.89
C ASN A 724 42.20 -40.04 35.41
N PRO A 725 43.23 -39.89 34.56
CA PRO A 725 43.07 -39.64 33.13
C PRO A 725 42.23 -40.68 32.36
N ASP A 726 42.32 -41.97 32.75
CA ASP A 726 41.62 -43.06 32.04
C ASP A 726 40.11 -43.02 32.33
N ASN A 727 39.72 -42.70 33.57
CA ASN A 727 38.32 -42.49 33.93
C ASN A 727 37.74 -41.24 33.24
N ALA A 728 38.52 -40.17 33.13
CA ALA A 728 38.12 -38.95 32.43
C ALA A 728 37.88 -39.24 30.93
N ALA A 729 38.78 -39.95 30.25
CA ALA A 729 38.61 -40.33 28.85
C ALA A 729 37.40 -41.26 28.63
N ARG A 730 37.19 -42.24 29.52
CA ARG A 730 35.99 -43.10 29.49
C ARG A 730 34.71 -42.30 29.69
N PHE A 731 34.72 -41.27 30.54
CA PHE A 731 33.58 -40.37 30.71
C PHE A 731 33.24 -39.67 29.38
N LEU A 732 34.22 -39.09 28.69
CA LEU A 732 33.98 -38.45 27.38
C LEU A 732 33.45 -39.45 26.34
N LEU A 733 34.03 -40.65 26.24
CA LEU A 733 33.55 -41.69 25.33
C LEU A 733 32.10 -42.12 25.64
N LYS A 734 31.74 -42.23 26.92
CA LYS A 734 30.37 -42.58 27.36
C LYS A 734 29.35 -41.48 27.13
N THR A 735 29.77 -40.21 27.07
CA THR A 735 28.83 -39.10 26.82
C THR A 735 28.22 -39.12 25.41
N GLY A 736 28.91 -39.74 24.44
CA GLY A 736 28.45 -39.82 23.05
C GLY A 736 28.35 -38.49 22.29
N LEU A 737 28.83 -37.38 22.88
CA LEU A 737 28.72 -36.04 22.30
C LEU A 737 29.72 -35.85 21.16
N VAL A 738 29.19 -35.59 19.96
CA VAL A 738 30.00 -35.33 18.74
C VAL A 738 30.38 -33.84 18.70
N ASN A 739 31.53 -33.47 19.29
CA ASN A 739 32.03 -32.08 19.30
C ASN A 739 33.55 -32.02 19.06
N TYR A 740 34.02 -31.00 18.32
CA TYR A 740 35.45 -30.86 17.99
C TYR A 740 36.35 -30.77 19.23
N LYS A 741 35.90 -30.12 20.32
CA LYS A 741 36.69 -30.00 21.56
C LYS A 741 36.87 -31.36 22.24
N ILE A 742 35.83 -32.19 22.20
CA ILE A 742 35.87 -33.54 22.77
C ILE A 742 36.84 -34.41 21.96
N TYR A 743 36.79 -34.37 20.63
CA TYR A 743 37.74 -35.07 19.78
C TYR A 743 39.18 -34.59 19.99
N SER A 744 39.39 -33.29 20.16
CA SER A 744 40.72 -32.72 20.47
C SER A 744 41.27 -33.29 21.79
N ILE A 745 40.47 -33.25 22.85
CA ILE A 745 40.83 -33.78 24.18
C ILE A 745 41.10 -35.29 24.14
N LEU A 746 40.28 -36.06 23.41
CA LEU A 746 40.53 -37.49 23.21
C LEU A 746 41.83 -37.73 22.41
N GLY A 747 42.12 -36.88 21.42
CA GLY A 747 43.40 -36.87 20.70
C GLY A 747 44.58 -36.68 21.64
N ASP A 748 44.54 -35.67 22.51
CA ASP A 748 45.58 -35.38 23.52
C ASP A 748 45.77 -36.56 24.47
N TYR A 749 44.66 -37.17 24.91
CA TYR A 749 44.69 -38.35 25.76
C TYR A 749 45.37 -39.54 25.08
N TYR A 750 44.96 -39.91 23.85
CA TYR A 750 45.57 -41.03 23.13
C TYR A 750 47.03 -40.77 22.77
N PHE A 751 47.39 -39.52 22.46
CA PHE A 751 48.77 -39.12 22.23
C PHE A 751 49.63 -39.35 23.48
N SER A 752 49.15 -38.94 24.66
CA SER A 752 49.86 -39.17 25.94
C SER A 752 50.06 -40.66 26.26
N LYS A 753 49.18 -41.53 25.76
CA LYS A 753 49.25 -43.00 25.90
C LYS A 753 50.09 -43.68 24.83
N LYS A 754 50.71 -42.93 23.91
CA LYS A 754 51.43 -43.43 22.73
C LYS A 754 50.55 -44.26 21.78
N MET A 755 49.23 -44.06 21.83
CA MET A 755 48.24 -44.65 20.92
C MET A 755 48.07 -43.74 19.71
N TYR A 756 49.08 -43.70 18.85
CA TYR A 756 49.19 -42.66 17.82
C TYR A 756 48.14 -42.78 16.71
N ASN A 757 47.64 -43.99 16.41
CA ASN A 757 46.60 -44.22 15.40
C ASN A 757 45.24 -43.66 15.85
N GLU A 758 44.89 -43.82 17.12
CA GLU A 758 43.70 -43.26 17.73
C GLU A 758 43.83 -41.75 17.91
N ALA A 759 45.02 -41.27 18.25
CA ALA A 759 45.31 -39.84 18.33
C ALA A 759 45.13 -39.15 16.98
N ILE A 760 45.73 -39.69 15.91
CA ILE A 760 45.64 -39.11 14.55
C ILE A 760 44.20 -39.09 14.06
N PHE A 761 43.42 -40.15 14.30
CA PHE A 761 42.01 -40.21 13.93
C PHE A 761 41.20 -39.10 14.62
N ASN A 762 41.36 -38.95 15.94
CA ASN A 762 40.61 -37.98 16.72
C ASN A 762 40.99 -36.53 16.36
N TYR A 763 42.28 -36.23 16.16
CA TYR A 763 42.70 -34.90 15.70
C TYR A 763 42.22 -34.56 14.29
N LEU A 764 42.22 -35.50 13.35
CA LEU A 764 41.67 -35.28 12.01
C LEU A 764 40.14 -35.05 12.05
N MET A 765 39.43 -35.78 12.92
CA MET A 765 37.99 -35.59 13.14
C MET A 765 37.64 -34.25 13.80
N ALA A 766 38.53 -33.76 14.68
CA ALA A 766 38.45 -32.43 15.25
C ALA A 766 38.72 -31.36 14.19
N TYR A 767 39.74 -31.56 13.34
CA TYR A 767 40.13 -30.66 12.26
C TYR A 767 39.03 -30.49 11.20
N ILE A 768 38.37 -31.56 10.76
CA ILE A 768 37.26 -31.46 9.79
C ILE A 768 36.11 -30.57 10.31
N ARG A 769 35.85 -30.61 11.62
CA ARG A 769 34.77 -29.84 12.25
C ARG A 769 35.17 -28.42 12.61
N LYS A 770 36.41 -28.21 13.04
CA LYS A 770 36.96 -26.90 13.35
C LYS A 770 38.48 -26.88 13.04
N PRO A 771 38.86 -26.54 11.79
CA PRO A 771 40.24 -26.63 11.31
C PRO A 771 41.24 -25.81 12.13
N GLU A 772 40.92 -24.53 12.35
CA GLU A 772 41.77 -23.56 13.05
C GLU A 772 42.16 -24.02 14.47
N ALA A 773 41.22 -24.64 15.19
CA ALA A 773 41.41 -24.97 16.60
C ALA A 773 42.31 -26.20 16.83
N ASN A 774 42.59 -27.00 15.80
CA ASN A 774 43.27 -28.31 15.94
C ASN A 774 44.52 -28.45 15.06
N LEU A 775 44.82 -27.44 14.24
CA LEU A 775 45.97 -27.48 13.33
C LEU A 775 47.30 -27.63 14.09
N ILE A 776 47.46 -26.95 15.24
CA ILE A 776 48.67 -26.99 16.05
C ILE A 776 48.89 -28.38 16.65
N ASN A 777 47.90 -28.93 17.34
CA ASN A 777 47.99 -30.26 17.97
C ASN A 777 48.28 -31.35 16.93
N LEU A 778 47.65 -31.25 15.76
CA LEU A 778 47.88 -32.16 14.64
C LEU A 778 49.31 -32.01 14.09
N LYS A 779 49.84 -30.79 13.91
CA LYS A 779 51.24 -30.57 13.49
C LYS A 779 52.24 -31.13 14.50
N THR A 780 52.02 -30.90 15.80
CA THR A 780 52.88 -31.42 16.88
C THR A 780 52.94 -32.94 16.88
N LEU A 781 51.81 -33.63 16.69
CA LEU A 781 51.76 -35.09 16.55
C LEU A 781 52.59 -35.57 15.34
N LEU A 782 52.53 -34.84 14.23
CA LEU A 782 53.22 -35.19 12.98
C LEU A 782 54.71 -34.81 12.95
N GLU A 783 55.22 -34.18 14.01
CA GLU A 783 56.65 -33.85 14.19
C GLU A 783 57.38 -34.86 15.07
N SER A 784 56.67 -35.68 15.86
CA SER A 784 57.27 -36.83 16.56
C SER A 784 57.78 -37.89 15.58
N VAL A 785 59.02 -38.37 15.82
CA VAL A 785 59.75 -39.32 14.96
C VAL A 785 58.89 -40.56 14.62
N ASP A 786 58.85 -40.93 13.34
CA ASP A 786 58.12 -42.06 12.72
C ASP A 786 56.57 -42.07 12.75
N ILE A 787 55.88 -41.02 13.21
CA ILE A 787 54.40 -41.05 13.27
C ILE A 787 53.73 -40.77 11.91
N TYR A 788 54.27 -39.85 11.12
CA TYR A 788 53.64 -39.42 9.87
C TYR A 788 53.56 -40.55 8.83
N GLY A 789 54.66 -41.28 8.60
CA GLY A 789 54.69 -42.45 7.72
C GLY A 789 53.72 -43.55 8.18
N ASN A 790 53.76 -43.88 9.48
CA ASN A 790 52.84 -44.85 10.08
C ASN A 790 51.36 -44.43 9.97
N SER A 791 51.08 -43.13 10.05
CA SER A 791 49.73 -42.57 9.89
C SER A 791 49.23 -42.71 8.44
N ILE A 792 50.10 -42.51 7.46
CA ILE A 792 49.80 -42.75 6.04
C ILE A 792 49.45 -44.22 5.84
N ASP A 793 50.28 -45.14 6.34
CA ASP A 793 50.06 -46.58 6.21
C ASP A 793 48.79 -47.04 6.93
N TYR A 794 48.52 -46.52 8.12
CA TYR A 794 47.29 -46.75 8.85
C TYR A 794 46.06 -46.30 8.04
N LEU A 795 46.03 -45.04 7.57
CA LEU A 795 44.90 -44.49 6.81
C LEU A 795 44.69 -45.22 5.47
N LYS A 796 45.77 -45.65 4.81
CA LYS A 796 45.70 -46.53 3.63
C LYS A 796 45.15 -47.91 3.98
N SER A 797 45.57 -48.51 5.10
CA SER A 797 45.14 -49.84 5.55
C SER A 797 43.63 -49.92 5.83
N ILE A 798 43.05 -48.83 6.35
CA ILE A 798 41.60 -48.72 6.60
C ILE A 798 40.82 -48.13 5.41
N GLY A 799 41.49 -47.87 4.28
CA GLY A 799 40.88 -47.34 3.06
C GLY A 799 40.33 -45.91 3.15
N ASN A 800 40.79 -45.10 4.12
CA ASN A 800 40.24 -43.78 4.37
C ASN A 800 41.02 -42.67 3.64
N TYR A 801 40.92 -42.69 2.30
CA TYR A 801 41.61 -41.74 1.41
C TYR A 801 41.18 -40.27 1.62
N PHE A 802 39.99 -40.03 2.16
CA PHE A 802 39.55 -38.68 2.53
C PHE A 802 40.34 -38.14 3.72
N LEU A 803 40.46 -38.90 4.82
CA LEU A 803 41.32 -38.51 5.94
C LEU A 803 42.80 -38.43 5.53
N LEU A 804 43.24 -39.27 4.60
CA LEU A 804 44.59 -39.18 4.03
C LEU A 804 44.81 -37.86 3.27
N SER A 805 43.83 -37.42 2.49
CA SER A 805 43.90 -36.10 1.83
C SER A 805 43.93 -34.94 2.84
N VAL A 806 43.16 -35.04 3.93
CA VAL A 806 43.21 -34.07 5.05
C VAL A 806 44.60 -34.05 5.69
N LEU A 807 45.19 -35.23 5.91
CA LEU A 807 46.53 -35.37 6.49
C LEU A 807 47.60 -34.70 5.61
N TYR A 808 47.57 -34.92 4.30
CA TYR A 808 48.53 -34.29 3.37
C TYR A 808 48.40 -32.76 3.33
N ILE A 809 47.17 -32.22 3.29
CA ILE A 809 46.95 -30.76 3.35
C ILE A 809 47.51 -30.19 4.65
N VAL A 810 47.28 -30.86 5.79
CA VAL A 810 47.78 -30.37 7.07
C VAL A 810 49.31 -30.38 7.17
N LYS A 811 49.97 -31.43 6.63
CA LYS A 811 51.43 -31.52 6.63
C LYS A 811 52.08 -30.59 5.60
N GLY A 812 51.33 -30.17 4.57
CA GLY A 812 51.86 -29.43 3.43
C GLY A 812 52.53 -30.34 2.40
N ASP A 813 52.24 -31.65 2.43
CA ASP A 813 52.74 -32.63 1.48
C ASP A 813 51.89 -32.63 0.21
N LEU A 814 52.04 -31.56 -0.57
CA LEU A 814 51.17 -31.29 -1.71
C LEU A 814 51.46 -32.18 -2.92
N ILE A 815 52.68 -32.72 -3.04
CA ILE A 815 53.05 -33.65 -4.12
C ILE A 815 52.30 -34.99 -3.97
N PRO A 816 52.38 -35.72 -2.83
CA PRO A 816 51.56 -36.92 -2.61
C PRO A 816 50.05 -36.68 -2.72
N LEU A 817 49.58 -35.48 -2.38
CA LEU A 817 48.19 -35.10 -2.59
C LEU A 817 47.86 -34.92 -4.07
N GLY A 818 48.71 -34.24 -4.84
CA GLY A 818 48.61 -34.12 -6.29
C GLY A 818 48.54 -35.49 -6.97
N ASP A 819 49.44 -36.39 -6.61
CA ASP A 819 49.45 -37.78 -7.09
C ASP A 819 48.14 -38.49 -6.73
N LEU A 820 47.67 -38.35 -5.48
CA LEU A 820 46.41 -38.94 -5.02
C LEU A 820 45.19 -38.42 -5.82
N LEU A 821 45.19 -37.12 -6.17
CA LEU A 821 44.14 -36.50 -6.99
C LEU A 821 44.14 -37.10 -8.40
N VAL A 822 45.30 -37.26 -9.02
CA VAL A 822 45.45 -37.83 -10.37
C VAL A 822 45.13 -39.34 -10.39
N GLU A 823 45.59 -40.10 -9.39
CA GLU A 823 45.48 -41.56 -9.35
C GLU A 823 44.07 -42.07 -8.98
N LYS A 824 43.48 -41.55 -7.91
CA LYS A 824 42.25 -42.13 -7.32
C LYS A 824 40.97 -41.54 -7.89
N LYS A 825 41.07 -40.34 -8.47
CA LYS A 825 39.99 -39.61 -9.12
C LYS A 825 38.67 -39.51 -8.33
N LEU A 826 38.77 -39.27 -7.01
CA LEU A 826 37.61 -39.22 -6.11
C LEU A 826 37.05 -37.81 -5.96
N ARG A 827 35.81 -37.59 -6.42
CA ARG A 827 35.11 -36.29 -6.41
C ARG A 827 35.09 -35.59 -5.04
N ARG A 828 34.90 -36.34 -3.94
CA ARG A 828 34.88 -35.78 -2.57
C ARG A 828 36.25 -35.21 -2.15
N ILE A 829 37.34 -35.75 -2.68
CA ILE A 829 38.71 -35.27 -2.45
C ILE A 829 38.95 -34.01 -3.28
N TYR A 830 38.48 -33.97 -4.54
CA TYR A 830 38.57 -32.77 -5.40
C TYR A 830 37.88 -31.56 -4.77
N SER A 831 36.62 -31.71 -4.35
CA SER A 831 35.89 -30.61 -3.70
C SER A 831 36.57 -30.16 -2.41
N PHE A 832 37.15 -31.09 -1.63
CA PHE A 832 37.86 -30.74 -0.41
C PHE A 832 39.19 -30.02 -0.69
N ALA A 833 39.97 -30.47 -1.67
CA ALA A 833 41.23 -29.84 -2.06
C ALA A 833 41.00 -28.44 -2.63
N ILE A 834 39.98 -28.25 -3.49
CA ILE A 834 39.61 -26.94 -4.03
C ILE A 834 39.19 -25.98 -2.90
N LEU A 835 38.43 -26.46 -1.91
CA LEU A 835 38.00 -25.63 -0.78
C LEU A 835 39.12 -25.32 0.23
N LYS A 836 40.26 -26.00 0.18
CA LYS A 836 41.28 -25.92 1.24
C LYS A 836 42.63 -25.43 0.79
N ASP A 837 43.02 -25.69 -0.45
CA ASP A 837 44.39 -25.42 -0.90
C ASP A 837 44.47 -25.22 -2.43
N PHE A 838 43.43 -24.63 -3.02
CA PHE A 838 43.43 -24.35 -4.47
C PHE A 838 44.50 -23.32 -4.88
N ASP A 839 44.95 -22.48 -3.94
CA ASP A 839 46.04 -21.52 -4.15
C ASP A 839 47.39 -22.19 -4.41
N SER A 840 47.55 -23.46 -4.03
CA SER A 840 48.77 -24.21 -4.27
C SER A 840 48.96 -24.52 -5.76
N PRO A 841 50.11 -24.15 -6.37
CA PRO A 841 50.40 -24.50 -7.75
C PRO A 841 50.38 -26.00 -8.02
N VAL A 842 50.76 -26.83 -7.03
CA VAL A 842 50.78 -28.30 -7.18
C VAL A 842 49.36 -28.84 -7.29
N ILE A 843 48.47 -28.38 -6.42
CA ILE A 843 47.06 -28.82 -6.38
C ILE A 843 46.29 -28.25 -7.57
N MET A 844 46.49 -26.97 -7.87
CA MET A 844 45.91 -26.31 -9.03
C MET A 844 46.35 -27.01 -10.32
N ASN A 845 47.64 -27.30 -10.50
CA ASN A 845 48.14 -28.00 -11.68
C ASN A 845 47.64 -29.44 -11.74
N ALA A 846 47.66 -30.20 -10.64
CA ALA A 846 47.12 -31.55 -10.63
C ALA A 846 45.63 -31.59 -11.01
N LEU A 847 44.83 -30.63 -10.52
CA LEU A 847 43.42 -30.49 -10.89
C LEU A 847 43.25 -30.03 -12.35
N LYS A 848 44.10 -29.11 -12.83
CA LYS A 848 44.14 -28.69 -14.24
C LYS A 848 44.54 -29.84 -15.15
N ASP A 849 45.50 -30.68 -14.77
CA ASP A 849 45.96 -31.84 -15.53
C ASP A 849 44.85 -32.89 -15.60
N VAL A 850 44.22 -33.20 -14.46
CA VAL A 850 43.01 -34.03 -14.43
C VAL A 850 41.94 -33.44 -15.34
N PHE A 851 41.70 -32.12 -15.30
CA PHE A 851 40.70 -31.46 -16.13
C PHE A 851 41.07 -31.46 -17.63
N ASN A 852 42.33 -31.21 -17.99
CA ASN A 852 42.82 -31.21 -19.36
C ASN A 852 42.82 -32.62 -19.97
N GLU A 853 43.03 -33.66 -19.15
CA GLU A 853 42.89 -35.04 -19.59
C GLU A 853 41.43 -35.46 -19.75
N THR A 854 40.60 -35.16 -18.73
CA THR A 854 39.24 -35.70 -18.65
C THR A 854 38.19 -34.84 -19.35
N HIS A 855 38.46 -33.54 -19.52
CA HIS A 855 37.51 -32.50 -19.94
C HIS A 855 36.19 -32.54 -19.15
N ASP A 856 36.23 -33.01 -17.90
CA ASP A 856 35.06 -33.20 -17.06
C ASP A 856 34.44 -31.84 -16.70
N ASN A 857 33.17 -31.65 -17.03
CA ASN A 857 32.47 -30.39 -16.83
C ASN A 857 32.31 -30.04 -15.34
N VAL A 858 32.12 -31.01 -14.46
CA VAL A 858 31.98 -30.77 -13.01
C VAL A 858 33.30 -30.33 -12.41
N ILE A 859 34.41 -30.95 -12.82
CA ILE A 859 35.76 -30.56 -12.38
C ILE A 859 36.08 -29.15 -12.91
N GLY A 860 35.83 -28.89 -14.19
CA GLY A 860 36.05 -27.56 -14.79
C GLY A 860 35.23 -26.47 -14.13
N GLU A 861 33.98 -26.75 -13.77
CA GLU A 861 33.13 -25.83 -13.00
C GLU A 861 33.67 -25.58 -11.60
N LEU A 862 34.13 -26.61 -10.88
CA LEU A 862 34.71 -26.45 -9.53
C LEU A 862 36.03 -25.68 -9.56
N ILE A 863 36.87 -25.90 -10.60
CA ILE A 863 38.10 -25.14 -10.82
C ILE A 863 37.78 -23.67 -11.10
N ALA A 864 36.79 -23.40 -11.96
CA ALA A 864 36.34 -22.04 -12.23
C ALA A 864 35.77 -21.35 -10.99
N ASP A 865 34.97 -22.06 -10.18
CA ASP A 865 34.46 -21.55 -8.91
C ASP A 865 35.61 -21.25 -7.92
N GLY A 866 36.67 -22.08 -7.91
CA GLY A 866 37.91 -21.83 -7.16
C GLY A 866 38.63 -20.57 -7.63
N PHE A 867 38.74 -20.34 -8.94
CA PHE A 867 39.31 -19.10 -9.48
C PHE A 867 38.46 -17.86 -9.16
N ILE A 868 37.13 -17.96 -9.23
CA ILE A 868 36.22 -16.88 -8.84
C ILE A 868 36.39 -16.56 -7.34
N HIS A 869 36.52 -17.57 -6.49
CA HIS A 869 36.72 -17.38 -5.05
C HIS A 869 38.04 -16.65 -4.75
N ASN A 870 39.08 -16.93 -5.55
CA ASN A 870 40.39 -16.29 -5.46
C ASN A 870 40.49 -14.97 -6.23
N GLU A 871 39.36 -14.44 -6.71
CA GLU A 871 39.27 -13.20 -7.52
C GLU A 871 40.13 -13.23 -8.80
N ASN A 872 40.54 -14.42 -9.25
CA ASN A 872 41.27 -14.62 -10.49
C ASN A 872 40.29 -14.88 -11.63
N TYR A 873 39.48 -13.86 -11.94
CA TYR A 873 38.39 -13.96 -12.90
C TYR A 873 38.87 -14.30 -14.32
N ASP A 874 40.07 -13.88 -14.72
CA ASP A 874 40.69 -14.22 -16.01
C ASP A 874 40.89 -15.74 -16.20
N GLU A 875 41.39 -16.44 -15.18
CA GLU A 875 41.59 -17.89 -15.26
C GLU A 875 40.26 -18.66 -15.13
N ALA A 876 39.30 -18.14 -14.35
CA ALA A 876 37.94 -18.66 -14.32
C ALA A 876 37.29 -18.58 -15.71
N GLU A 877 37.41 -17.42 -16.36
CA GLU A 877 36.91 -17.16 -17.70
C GLU A 877 37.56 -18.10 -18.73
N LYS A 878 38.89 -18.25 -18.74
CA LYS A 878 39.58 -19.19 -19.63
C LYS A 878 39.11 -20.63 -19.42
N THR A 879 39.01 -21.06 -18.17
CA THR A 879 38.52 -22.41 -17.83
C THR A 879 37.10 -22.59 -18.33
N LEU A 880 36.20 -21.64 -18.07
CA LEU A 880 34.81 -21.69 -18.52
C LEU A 880 34.67 -21.59 -20.04
N LYS A 881 35.55 -20.87 -20.75
CA LYS A 881 35.63 -20.85 -22.22
C LYS A 881 35.98 -22.22 -22.78
N ILE A 882 36.92 -22.94 -22.15
CA ILE A 882 37.27 -24.32 -22.52
C ILE A 882 36.08 -25.26 -22.23
N VAL A 883 35.52 -25.21 -21.02
CA VAL A 883 34.34 -26.01 -20.63
C VAL A 883 33.18 -25.74 -21.62
N TYR A 884 32.94 -24.49 -21.99
CA TYR A 884 31.92 -24.09 -22.95
C TYR A 884 32.23 -24.54 -24.37
N TYR A 885 33.49 -24.52 -24.80
CA TYR A 885 33.91 -25.01 -26.11
C TYR A 885 33.57 -26.49 -26.30
N TYR A 886 33.81 -27.32 -25.29
CA TYR A 886 33.47 -28.75 -25.32
C TYR A 886 31.98 -29.03 -25.03
N ASN A 887 31.27 -28.07 -24.43
CA ASN A 887 29.87 -28.20 -24.04
C ASN A 887 29.02 -27.04 -24.57
N ARG A 888 29.13 -26.72 -25.88
CA ARG A 888 28.49 -25.55 -26.50
C ARG A 888 26.96 -25.50 -26.38
N ASN A 889 26.32 -26.62 -26.07
CA ASN A 889 24.87 -26.72 -25.87
C ASN A 889 24.45 -26.54 -24.40
N SER A 890 25.40 -26.46 -23.47
CA SER A 890 25.09 -26.29 -22.04
C SER A 890 24.76 -24.83 -21.74
N GLN A 891 23.49 -24.59 -21.45
CA GLN A 891 23.01 -23.30 -20.96
C GLN A 891 23.66 -22.92 -19.61
N ALA A 892 23.89 -23.89 -18.71
CA ALA A 892 24.46 -23.64 -17.37
C ALA A 892 25.89 -23.09 -17.46
N ILE A 893 26.70 -23.64 -18.37
CA ILE A 893 28.09 -23.24 -18.57
C ILE A 893 28.18 -21.86 -19.23
N LEU A 894 27.35 -21.58 -20.24
CA LEU A 894 27.25 -20.25 -20.85
C LEU A 894 26.95 -19.17 -19.79
N LEU A 895 26.05 -19.49 -18.86
CA LEU A 895 25.65 -18.56 -17.80
C LEU A 895 26.75 -18.34 -16.76
N LYS A 896 27.44 -19.40 -16.34
CA LYS A 896 28.62 -19.28 -15.49
C LYS A 896 29.70 -18.43 -16.17
N LEU A 897 29.92 -18.62 -17.47
CA LEU A 897 30.84 -17.80 -18.25
C LEU A 897 30.40 -16.33 -18.31
N ALA A 898 29.13 -16.06 -18.59
CA ALA A 898 28.61 -14.69 -18.59
C ALA A 898 28.74 -14.03 -17.21
N HIS A 899 28.55 -14.79 -16.12
CA HIS A 899 28.76 -14.31 -14.76
C HIS A 899 30.24 -14.03 -14.46
N ALA A 900 31.15 -14.92 -14.88
CA ALA A 900 32.58 -14.70 -14.73
C ALA A 900 33.06 -13.46 -15.50
N GLU A 901 32.58 -13.25 -16.73
CA GLU A 901 32.86 -12.03 -17.51
C GLU A 901 32.31 -10.77 -16.81
N TYR A 902 31.12 -10.84 -16.21
CA TYR A 902 30.58 -9.74 -15.42
C TYR A 902 31.45 -9.40 -14.20
N LEU A 903 31.88 -10.42 -13.44
CA LEU A 903 32.79 -10.25 -12.31
C LEU A 903 34.16 -9.72 -12.73
N ASN A 904 34.61 -10.05 -13.95
CA ASN A 904 35.83 -9.51 -14.56
C ASN A 904 35.67 -8.08 -15.10
N ASN A 905 34.58 -7.37 -14.75
CA ASN A 905 34.21 -6.05 -15.26
C ASN A 905 34.03 -5.98 -16.80
N ASN A 906 33.86 -7.13 -17.47
CA ASN A 906 33.55 -7.24 -18.90
C ASN A 906 32.02 -7.29 -19.11
N GLU A 907 31.29 -6.28 -18.62
CA GLU A 907 29.82 -6.22 -18.71
C GLU A 907 29.27 -6.36 -20.14
N GLU A 908 30.01 -5.84 -21.13
CA GLU A 908 29.65 -5.94 -22.55
C GLU A 908 29.74 -7.37 -23.09
N GLU A 909 30.79 -8.11 -22.74
CA GLU A 909 30.96 -9.50 -23.17
C GLU A 909 29.95 -10.39 -22.46
N SER A 910 29.71 -10.16 -21.16
CA SER A 910 28.63 -10.79 -20.42
C SER A 910 27.26 -10.55 -21.09
N MET A 911 26.96 -9.30 -21.45
CA MET A 911 25.75 -8.94 -22.19
C MET A 911 25.67 -9.66 -23.55
N TYR A 912 26.78 -9.73 -24.27
CA TYR A 912 26.86 -10.40 -25.57
C TYR A 912 26.60 -11.91 -25.44
N LEU A 913 27.19 -12.57 -24.43
CA LEU A 913 26.98 -13.98 -24.12
C LEU A 913 25.51 -14.26 -23.74
N LEU A 914 24.90 -13.41 -22.91
CA LEU A 914 23.49 -13.54 -22.55
C LEU A 914 22.57 -13.33 -23.77
N LYS A 915 22.84 -12.31 -24.60
CA LYS A 915 22.08 -12.05 -25.85
C LYS A 915 22.23 -13.19 -26.85
N SER A 916 23.44 -13.70 -27.05
CA SER A 916 23.72 -14.79 -27.99
C SER A 916 23.09 -16.09 -27.50
N GLY A 917 23.18 -16.39 -26.20
CA GLY A 917 22.47 -17.47 -25.54
C GLY A 917 20.97 -17.36 -25.73
N PHE A 918 20.39 -16.20 -25.45
CA PHE A 918 18.95 -15.98 -25.62
C PHE A 918 18.53 -16.13 -27.09
N ARG A 919 19.29 -15.61 -28.06
CA ARG A 919 19.02 -15.81 -29.50
C ARG A 919 19.03 -17.28 -29.89
N ARG A 920 19.92 -18.07 -29.30
CA ARG A 920 20.11 -19.49 -29.60
C ARG A 920 19.05 -20.39 -28.97
N PHE A 921 18.81 -20.24 -27.67
CA PHE A 921 17.94 -21.15 -26.91
C PHE A 921 16.50 -20.64 -26.77
N LYS A 922 16.27 -19.33 -26.91
CA LYS A 922 14.96 -18.65 -26.76
C LYS A 922 14.19 -19.08 -25.51
N SER A 923 14.89 -19.43 -24.44
CA SER A 923 14.26 -19.93 -23.22
C SER A 923 13.74 -18.77 -22.35
N ILE A 924 12.62 -19.01 -21.69
CA ILE A 924 12.02 -18.05 -20.76
C ILE A 924 12.96 -17.71 -19.60
N TYR A 925 13.78 -18.69 -19.18
CA TYR A 925 14.78 -18.51 -18.14
C TYR A 925 15.89 -17.53 -18.57
N LEU A 926 16.42 -17.67 -19.80
CA LEU A 926 17.40 -16.72 -20.34
C LEU A 926 16.80 -15.34 -20.57
N PHE A 927 15.53 -15.27 -20.97
CA PHE A 927 14.84 -13.99 -21.09
C PHE A 927 14.73 -13.27 -19.74
N ASN A 928 14.37 -14.00 -18.68
CA ASN A 928 14.32 -13.46 -17.32
C ASN A 928 15.71 -12.98 -16.88
N LEU A 929 16.76 -13.80 -17.02
CA LEU A 929 18.12 -13.41 -16.68
C LEU A 929 18.62 -12.20 -17.48
N LEU A 930 18.27 -12.11 -18.76
CA LEU A 930 18.65 -10.97 -19.59
C LEU A 930 17.94 -9.67 -19.15
N ILE A 931 16.68 -9.76 -18.74
CA ILE A 931 15.96 -8.63 -18.14
C ILE A 931 16.58 -8.23 -16.80
N ASP A 932 16.88 -9.21 -15.94
CA ASP A 932 17.51 -8.98 -14.65
C ASP A 932 18.88 -8.31 -14.82
N PHE A 933 19.68 -8.78 -15.77
CA PHE A 933 20.99 -8.21 -16.09
C PHE A 933 20.87 -6.80 -16.67
N TYR A 934 19.94 -6.55 -17.60
CA TYR A 934 19.69 -5.18 -18.06
C TYR A 934 19.28 -4.25 -16.91
N TYR A 935 18.54 -4.77 -15.94
CA TYR A 935 18.10 -3.97 -14.80
C TYR A 935 19.28 -3.66 -13.86
N SER A 936 20.18 -4.62 -13.61
CA SER A 936 21.36 -4.41 -12.77
C SER A 936 22.30 -3.35 -13.32
N ILE A 937 22.51 -3.32 -14.64
CA ILE A 937 23.32 -2.28 -15.31
C ILE A 937 22.55 -0.98 -15.59
N ARG A 938 21.32 -0.82 -15.07
CA ARG A 938 20.45 0.36 -15.27
C ARG A 938 20.09 0.65 -16.73
N ASN A 939 20.03 -0.38 -17.59
CA ASN A 939 19.61 -0.28 -18.99
C ASN A 939 18.09 -0.49 -19.14
N TYR A 940 17.32 0.45 -18.57
CA TYR A 940 15.86 0.41 -18.56
C TYR A 940 15.26 0.44 -19.97
N GLU A 941 15.83 1.23 -20.89
CA GLU A 941 15.39 1.26 -22.29
C GLU A 941 15.57 -0.09 -23.00
N GLY A 942 16.68 -0.79 -22.72
CA GLY A 942 16.97 -2.13 -23.24
C GLY A 942 15.90 -3.15 -22.85
N ILE A 943 15.43 -3.11 -21.59
CA ILE A 943 14.32 -3.94 -21.09
C ILE A 943 13.06 -3.64 -21.89
N LEU A 944 12.66 -2.37 -22.01
CA LEU A 944 11.43 -2.01 -22.73
C LEU A 944 11.49 -2.45 -24.21
N ASN A 945 12.62 -2.26 -24.86
CA ASN A 945 12.81 -2.64 -26.27
C ASN A 945 12.75 -4.15 -26.49
N ILE A 946 13.42 -4.94 -25.64
CA ILE A 946 13.40 -6.40 -25.80
C ILE A 946 12.03 -6.99 -25.44
N SER A 947 11.35 -6.45 -24.42
CA SER A 947 10.00 -6.88 -24.03
C SER A 947 8.94 -6.52 -25.08
N LYS A 948 9.05 -5.36 -25.74
CA LYS A 948 8.17 -5.01 -26.88
C LYS A 948 8.33 -5.98 -28.04
N LYS A 949 9.56 -6.46 -28.29
CA LYS A 949 9.87 -7.41 -29.38
C LYS A 949 9.45 -8.85 -29.07
N PHE A 950 9.48 -9.27 -27.81
CA PHE A 950 9.20 -10.64 -27.37
C PHE A 950 8.05 -10.70 -26.33
N GLN A 951 6.87 -10.17 -26.70
CA GLN A 951 5.73 -10.07 -25.78
C GLN A 951 5.25 -11.43 -25.24
N ASN A 952 5.44 -12.50 -26.01
CA ASN A 952 5.05 -13.86 -25.63
C ASN A 952 5.91 -14.49 -24.52
N LEU A 953 7.04 -13.88 -24.15
CA LEU A 953 7.92 -14.34 -23.08
C LEU A 953 7.76 -13.54 -21.78
N ILE A 954 6.88 -12.53 -21.79
CA ILE A 954 6.52 -11.76 -20.60
C ILE A 954 5.75 -12.67 -19.64
N ASN A 955 6.18 -12.71 -18.38
CA ASN A 955 5.63 -13.57 -17.34
C ASN A 955 5.75 -12.91 -15.95
N SER A 956 5.25 -13.57 -14.92
CA SER A 956 5.22 -13.05 -13.53
C SER A 956 6.60 -12.72 -12.94
N ASN A 957 7.69 -13.36 -13.40
CA ASN A 957 9.04 -13.11 -12.89
C ASN A 957 9.65 -11.83 -13.46
N ASN A 958 9.37 -11.53 -14.74
CA ASN A 958 10.00 -10.40 -15.44
C ASN A 958 9.13 -9.15 -15.57
N ILE A 959 7.81 -9.27 -15.44
CA ILE A 959 6.89 -8.14 -15.59
C ILE A 959 7.22 -7.00 -14.63
N LYS A 960 7.66 -7.32 -13.40
CA LYS A 960 8.06 -6.32 -12.40
C LYS A 960 9.18 -5.41 -12.92
N TYR A 961 10.21 -5.95 -13.55
CA TYR A 961 11.33 -5.15 -14.06
C TYR A 961 10.94 -4.30 -15.28
N ILE A 962 10.00 -4.78 -16.10
CA ILE A 962 9.42 -4.00 -17.19
C ILE A 962 8.66 -2.79 -16.63
N LEU A 963 7.78 -3.01 -15.64
CA LEU A 963 7.03 -1.94 -14.97
C LEU A 963 7.97 -0.97 -14.24
N TYR A 964 8.99 -1.48 -13.55
CA TYR A 964 9.99 -0.64 -12.87
C TYR A 964 10.79 0.20 -13.86
N SER A 965 11.06 -0.32 -15.06
CA SER A 965 11.76 0.41 -16.11
C SER A 965 10.92 1.57 -16.66
N TYR A 966 9.61 1.36 -16.90
CA TYR A 966 8.73 2.48 -17.26
C TYR A 966 8.66 3.55 -16.17
N ALA A 967 8.58 3.14 -14.89
CA ALA A 967 8.61 4.09 -13.78
C ALA A 967 9.90 4.90 -13.78
N ARG A 968 11.07 4.25 -13.84
CA ARG A 968 12.40 4.88 -13.86
C ARG A 968 12.63 5.85 -15.02
N LEU A 969 11.94 5.62 -16.15
CA LEU A 969 11.98 6.49 -17.34
C LEU A 969 10.87 7.55 -17.35
N PHE A 970 10.10 7.68 -16.26
CA PHE A 970 8.98 8.61 -16.11
C PHE A 970 7.87 8.45 -17.16
N MET A 971 7.74 7.25 -17.73
CA MET A 971 6.75 6.90 -18.76
C MET A 971 5.46 6.37 -18.11
N TYR A 972 4.79 7.19 -17.31
CA TYR A 972 3.68 6.77 -16.45
C TYR A 972 2.43 6.31 -17.23
N ASN A 973 2.15 6.91 -18.39
CA ASN A 973 1.05 6.49 -19.25
C ASN A 973 1.26 5.08 -19.81
N ASP A 974 2.46 4.79 -20.32
CA ASP A 974 2.80 3.47 -20.83
C ASP A 974 2.88 2.42 -19.71
N LEU A 975 3.38 2.83 -18.53
CA LEU A 975 3.38 2.01 -17.33
C LEU A 975 1.95 1.53 -16.99
N TYR A 976 0.99 2.45 -17.03
CA TYR A 976 -0.41 2.13 -16.76
C TYR A 976 -1.00 1.17 -17.81
N LEU A 977 -0.77 1.43 -19.10
CA LEU A 977 -1.23 0.55 -20.18
C LEU A 977 -0.67 -0.87 -20.01
N MET A 978 0.58 -0.99 -19.59
CA MET A 978 1.23 -2.27 -19.33
C MET A 978 0.71 -2.95 -18.07
N GLU A 979 0.46 -2.20 -17.00
CA GLU A 979 -0.15 -2.72 -15.77
C GLU A 979 -1.53 -3.30 -16.04
N THR A 980 -2.34 -2.60 -16.84
CA THR A 980 -3.69 -3.04 -17.24
C THR A 980 -3.62 -4.27 -18.13
N LYS A 981 -2.77 -4.24 -19.16
CA LYS A 981 -2.62 -5.35 -20.12
C LYS A 981 -2.19 -6.66 -19.43
N TYR A 982 -1.37 -6.57 -18.39
CA TYR A 982 -0.82 -7.74 -17.69
C TYR A 982 -1.34 -7.88 -16.24
N GLN A 983 -2.47 -7.27 -15.90
CA GLN A 983 -3.00 -7.23 -14.53
C GLN A 983 -3.13 -8.64 -13.89
N GLY A 984 -3.48 -9.66 -14.68
CA GLY A 984 -3.58 -11.05 -14.22
C GLY A 984 -2.25 -11.72 -13.88
N MET A 985 -1.11 -11.13 -14.24
CA MET A 985 0.24 -11.64 -13.98
C MET A 985 0.96 -10.91 -12.83
N ILE A 986 0.37 -9.82 -12.31
CA ILE A 986 0.98 -8.97 -11.28
C ILE A 986 0.40 -9.34 -9.91
N ASN A 987 1.22 -9.93 -9.06
CA ASN A 987 0.84 -10.27 -7.69
C ASN A 987 0.74 -9.02 -6.78
N HIS A 988 0.15 -9.16 -5.60
CA HIS A 988 -0.05 -8.04 -4.66
C HIS A 988 1.26 -7.40 -4.18
N GLU A 989 2.31 -8.20 -4.01
CA GLU A 989 3.64 -7.74 -3.60
C GLU A 989 4.26 -6.82 -4.66
N VAL A 990 4.27 -7.24 -5.93
CA VAL A 990 4.74 -6.41 -7.06
C VAL A 990 3.90 -5.16 -7.21
N LYS A 991 2.57 -5.21 -6.98
CA LYS A 991 1.73 -3.99 -6.96
C LYS A 991 2.17 -3.01 -5.87
N SER A 992 2.45 -3.51 -4.67
CA SER A 992 2.91 -2.69 -3.54
C SER A 992 4.30 -2.10 -3.81
N GLU A 993 5.25 -2.91 -4.29
CA GLU A 993 6.58 -2.45 -4.68
C GLU A 993 6.52 -1.42 -5.81
N LEU A 994 5.69 -1.67 -6.83
CA LEU A 994 5.50 -0.76 -7.95
C LEU A 994 4.94 0.58 -7.47
N LYS A 995 3.98 0.58 -6.55
CA LYS A 995 3.45 1.80 -5.94
C LYS A 995 4.55 2.59 -5.25
N ASN A 996 5.37 1.96 -4.43
CA ASN A 996 6.49 2.61 -3.75
C ASN A 996 7.53 3.14 -4.75
N ARG A 997 7.85 2.37 -5.80
CA ARG A 997 8.78 2.79 -6.86
C ARG A 997 8.23 3.92 -7.71
N LYS A 998 6.92 3.96 -7.98
CA LYS A 998 6.25 5.09 -8.64
C LYS A 998 6.40 6.35 -7.77
N ILE A 999 6.11 6.27 -6.47
CA ILE A 999 6.28 7.39 -5.53
C ILE A 999 7.74 7.88 -5.50
N ALA A 1000 8.70 6.97 -5.32
CA ALA A 1000 10.12 7.32 -5.32
C ALA A 1000 10.59 7.93 -6.65
N SER A 1001 10.10 7.40 -7.78
CA SER A 1001 10.38 7.92 -9.11
C SER A 1001 9.77 9.31 -9.33
N LEU A 1002 8.59 9.58 -8.79
CA LEU A 1002 7.94 10.89 -8.86
C LEU A 1002 8.72 11.92 -8.03
N LYS A 1003 9.11 11.56 -6.81
CA LYS A 1003 10.00 12.39 -5.99
C LYS A 1003 11.31 12.71 -6.71
N PHE A 1004 11.91 11.70 -7.34
CA PHE A 1004 13.14 11.86 -8.11
C PHE A 1004 12.95 12.68 -9.40
N LYS A 1005 11.75 12.69 -10.00
CA LYS A 1005 11.43 13.59 -11.11
C LYS A 1005 11.47 15.05 -10.65
N ASN A 1006 11.01 15.36 -9.44
CA ASN A 1006 11.13 16.72 -8.87
C ASN A 1006 12.60 17.09 -8.66
N VAL A 1007 13.43 16.15 -8.18
CA VAL A 1007 14.89 16.33 -8.10
C VAL A 1007 15.48 16.73 -9.46
N ILE A 1008 15.02 16.11 -10.56
CA ILE A 1008 15.46 16.44 -11.93
C ILE A 1008 15.01 17.84 -12.35
N GLU A 1009 13.77 18.23 -12.10
CA GLU A 1009 13.27 19.57 -12.44
C GLU A 1009 13.98 20.66 -11.63
N TYR A 1010 14.22 20.43 -10.35
CA TYR A 1010 15.00 21.32 -9.49
C TYR A 1010 16.46 21.40 -9.91
N ALA A 1011 17.09 20.26 -10.25
CA ALA A 1011 18.42 20.24 -10.85
C ALA A 1011 18.45 21.05 -12.14
N LYS A 1012 17.42 20.96 -12.99
CA LYS A 1012 17.31 21.77 -14.21
C LYS A 1012 17.30 23.27 -13.92
N LEU A 1013 16.56 23.70 -12.90
CA LEU A 1013 16.51 25.10 -12.46
C LEU A 1013 17.87 25.58 -11.94
N ILE A 1014 18.54 24.78 -11.10
CA ILE A 1014 19.89 25.08 -10.62
C ILE A 1014 20.85 25.20 -11.80
N LEU A 1015 20.96 24.18 -12.64
CA LEU A 1015 21.86 24.17 -13.80
C LEU A 1015 21.59 25.35 -14.76
N LYS A 1016 20.33 25.74 -14.94
CA LYS A 1016 19.99 26.93 -15.73
C LYS A 1016 20.52 28.21 -15.09
N LYS A 1017 20.33 28.38 -13.77
CA LYS A 1017 20.85 29.54 -13.03
C LYS A 1017 22.37 29.56 -12.98
N GLU A 1018 23.03 28.42 -12.87
CA GLU A 1018 24.49 28.30 -12.94
C GLU A 1018 25.03 28.72 -14.30
N TYR A 1019 24.35 28.33 -15.39
CA TYR A 1019 24.67 28.77 -16.74
C TYR A 1019 24.48 30.29 -16.90
N ASP A 1020 23.32 30.82 -16.50
CA ASP A 1020 22.99 32.25 -16.62
C ASP A 1020 23.98 33.14 -15.84
N ASN A 1021 24.45 32.67 -14.68
CA ASN A 1021 25.39 33.39 -13.82
C ASN A 1021 26.87 33.03 -14.07
N ASN A 1022 27.14 32.06 -14.93
CA ASN A 1022 28.46 31.44 -15.16
C ASN A 1022 29.21 31.08 -13.85
N LYS A 1023 28.48 30.59 -12.84
CA LYS A 1023 29.03 30.23 -11.52
C LYS A 1023 28.24 29.07 -10.92
N ILE A 1024 28.94 28.10 -10.33
CA ILE A 1024 28.32 27.02 -9.54
C ILE A 1024 27.66 27.64 -8.31
N ILE A 1025 26.43 27.24 -8.03
CA ILE A 1025 25.65 27.75 -6.90
C ILE A 1025 25.93 26.86 -5.70
N ASP A 1026 26.26 27.47 -4.55
CA ASP A 1026 26.49 26.75 -3.30
C ASP A 1026 25.17 26.31 -2.66
N ARG A 1027 25.19 25.24 -1.84
CA ARG A 1027 23.99 24.66 -1.21
C ARG A 1027 23.18 25.69 -0.41
N GLU A 1028 23.84 26.62 0.28
CA GLU A 1028 23.17 27.69 1.05
C GLU A 1028 22.38 28.64 0.13
N LEU A 1029 22.93 28.98 -1.04
CA LEU A 1029 22.28 29.88 -2.01
C LEU A 1029 21.14 29.18 -2.77
N ALA A 1030 21.16 27.85 -2.83
CA ALA A 1030 20.11 27.05 -3.48
C ALA A 1030 18.75 27.14 -2.77
N THR A 1031 18.72 27.48 -1.47
CA THR A 1031 17.48 27.73 -0.70
C THR A 1031 16.60 28.82 -1.31
N SER A 1032 17.20 29.77 -2.04
CA SER A 1032 16.46 30.83 -2.75
C SER A 1032 15.85 30.38 -4.08
N ILE A 1033 16.18 29.18 -4.54
CA ILE A 1033 15.83 28.65 -5.87
C ILE A 1033 14.91 27.43 -5.73
N ILE A 1034 15.17 26.56 -4.75
CA ILE A 1034 14.45 25.29 -4.54
C ILE A 1034 14.14 25.07 -3.04
N PRO A 1035 13.15 24.24 -2.70
CA PRO A 1035 12.81 23.96 -1.30
C PRO A 1035 13.95 23.29 -0.52
N GLU A 1036 14.12 23.65 0.75
CA GLU A 1036 15.25 23.24 1.60
C GLU A 1036 15.41 21.71 1.68
N TYR A 1037 14.29 20.99 1.83
CA TYR A 1037 14.27 19.52 1.94
C TYR A 1037 14.64 18.77 0.66
N PHE A 1038 14.70 19.44 -0.50
CA PHE A 1038 15.18 18.85 -1.75
C PHE A 1038 16.63 19.21 -2.09
N ILE A 1039 17.26 20.17 -1.37
CA ILE A 1039 18.61 20.63 -1.68
C ILE A 1039 19.60 19.47 -1.66
N ASN A 1040 19.63 18.71 -0.56
CA ASN A 1040 20.58 17.60 -0.44
C ASN A 1040 20.37 16.57 -1.55
N GLU A 1041 19.13 16.18 -1.85
CA GLU A 1041 18.86 15.19 -2.90
C GLU A 1041 19.26 15.67 -4.30
N VAL A 1042 19.09 16.96 -4.59
CA VAL A 1042 19.49 17.58 -5.86
C VAL A 1042 21.01 17.62 -6.01
N TYR A 1043 21.72 18.06 -4.97
CA TYR A 1043 23.19 18.08 -5.01
C TYR A 1043 23.78 16.67 -4.98
N ASP A 1044 23.25 15.76 -4.17
CA ASP A 1044 23.66 14.35 -4.16
C ASP A 1044 23.48 13.72 -5.55
N PHE A 1045 22.38 14.06 -6.24
CA PHE A 1045 22.18 13.63 -7.62
C PHE A 1045 23.20 14.26 -8.58
N LEU A 1046 23.47 15.57 -8.52
CA LEU A 1046 24.40 16.24 -9.43
C LEU A 1046 25.87 15.85 -9.19
N GLU A 1047 26.28 15.68 -7.94
CA GLU A 1047 27.66 15.42 -7.50
C GLU A 1047 28.04 13.93 -7.56
N SER A 1048 27.05 13.03 -7.53
CA SER A 1048 27.28 11.58 -7.59
C SER A 1048 28.02 11.16 -8.88
N ARG A 1049 29.09 10.37 -8.71
CA ARG A 1049 29.88 9.76 -9.80
C ARG A 1049 29.16 8.61 -10.50
N GLU A 1050 28.03 8.15 -9.96
CA GLU A 1050 27.27 7.07 -10.57
C GLU A 1050 26.29 7.60 -11.63
N PRO A 1051 26.21 6.94 -12.80
CA PRO A 1051 25.24 7.31 -13.82
C PRO A 1051 23.83 6.89 -13.40
N TYR A 1052 22.83 7.69 -13.77
CA TYR A 1052 21.43 7.37 -13.48
C TYR A 1052 20.90 6.25 -14.38
N THR A 1053 21.35 6.22 -15.64
CA THR A 1053 21.05 5.18 -16.63
C THR A 1053 22.33 4.69 -17.29
N PHE A 1054 22.28 3.49 -17.86
CA PHE A 1054 23.43 2.89 -18.55
C PHE A 1054 24.09 3.84 -19.57
N ILE A 1055 25.42 3.97 -19.48
CA ILE A 1055 26.24 4.72 -20.44
C ILE A 1055 26.75 3.76 -21.50
N ASP A 1056 26.10 3.76 -22.67
CA ASP A 1056 26.63 3.09 -23.87
C ASP A 1056 27.83 3.90 -24.39
N LYS A 1057 29.04 3.39 -24.13
CA LYS A 1057 30.30 4.08 -24.44
C LYS A 1057 30.40 4.46 -25.91
N TYR A 1058 29.92 3.61 -26.84
CA TYR A 1058 29.95 3.89 -28.27
C TYR A 1058 28.97 5.02 -28.63
N LYS A 1059 27.74 4.96 -28.13
CA LYS A 1059 26.72 5.99 -28.36
C LYS A 1059 27.15 7.35 -27.79
N TYR A 1060 27.70 7.37 -26.58
CA TYR A 1060 28.19 8.59 -25.92
C TYR A 1060 29.46 9.13 -26.58
N ASN A 1061 30.37 8.27 -27.07
CA ASN A 1061 31.53 8.71 -27.87
C ASN A 1061 31.08 9.40 -29.17
N GLN A 1062 30.07 8.88 -29.86
CA GLN A 1062 29.49 9.54 -31.03
C GLN A 1062 28.81 10.87 -30.67
N MET A 1063 28.01 10.90 -29.59
CA MET A 1063 27.36 12.12 -29.10
C MET A 1063 28.37 13.21 -28.71
N SER A 1064 29.57 12.82 -28.29
CA SER A 1064 30.62 13.77 -27.89
C SER A 1064 31.07 14.71 -29.01
N ILE A 1065 30.93 14.29 -30.27
CA ILE A 1065 31.29 15.11 -31.44
C ILE A 1065 30.47 16.39 -31.47
N GLU A 1066 29.15 16.25 -31.36
CA GLU A 1066 28.21 17.37 -31.44
C GLU A 1066 28.26 18.23 -30.18
N VAL A 1067 28.27 17.60 -29.00
CA VAL A 1067 28.25 18.30 -27.72
C VAL A 1067 29.54 19.11 -27.51
N LEU A 1068 30.72 18.51 -27.69
CA LEU A 1068 31.98 19.22 -27.48
C LEU A 1068 32.20 20.33 -28.50
N ARG A 1069 31.74 20.15 -29.75
CA ARG A 1069 31.78 21.22 -30.77
C ARG A 1069 30.88 22.40 -30.38
N ALA A 1070 29.68 22.13 -29.89
CA ALA A 1070 28.76 23.18 -29.42
C ALA A 1070 29.33 23.91 -28.19
N ILE A 1071 29.91 23.18 -27.23
CA ILE A 1071 30.57 23.78 -26.05
C ILE A 1071 31.75 24.66 -26.46
N ARG A 1072 32.56 24.21 -27.42
CA ARG A 1072 33.67 25.00 -27.95
C ARG A 1072 33.20 26.33 -28.55
N ASN A 1073 32.07 26.33 -29.26
CA ASN A 1073 31.48 27.53 -29.82
C ASN A 1073 31.00 28.52 -28.73
N MET A 1074 30.82 28.08 -27.49
CA MET A 1074 30.54 28.95 -26.33
C MET A 1074 31.80 29.61 -25.74
N GLY A 1075 32.99 29.34 -26.29
CA GLY A 1075 34.25 29.95 -25.88
C GLY A 1075 35.11 29.10 -24.93
N ILE A 1076 34.64 27.91 -24.54
CA ILE A 1076 35.39 26.99 -23.68
C ILE A 1076 36.38 26.21 -24.54
N LYS A 1077 37.67 26.31 -24.24
CA LYS A 1077 38.74 25.70 -25.06
C LYS A 1077 39.31 24.43 -24.44
N ASN A 1078 39.20 24.28 -23.11
CA ASN A 1078 39.72 23.12 -22.41
C ASN A 1078 38.58 22.19 -21.96
N ILE A 1079 38.71 20.89 -22.19
CA ILE A 1079 37.73 19.89 -21.77
C ILE A 1079 37.55 19.85 -20.23
N HIS A 1080 38.58 20.22 -19.47
CA HIS A 1080 38.52 20.29 -18.01
C HIS A 1080 37.72 21.50 -17.46
N GLU A 1081 37.46 22.51 -18.30
CA GLU A 1081 36.62 23.66 -17.95
C GLU A 1081 35.13 23.37 -18.16
N ILE A 1082 34.79 22.23 -18.77
CA ILE A 1082 33.40 21.83 -18.98
C ILE A 1082 32.76 21.50 -17.64
N LYS A 1083 31.62 22.14 -17.38
CA LYS A 1083 30.74 21.88 -16.25
C LYS A 1083 29.45 21.27 -16.76
N ILE A 1084 28.75 20.55 -15.90
CA ILE A 1084 27.48 19.89 -16.23
C ILE A 1084 26.42 20.89 -16.76
N TYR A 1085 26.40 22.13 -16.27
CA TYR A 1085 25.47 23.16 -16.75
C TYR A 1085 25.74 23.59 -18.21
N HIS A 1086 26.99 23.55 -18.69
CA HIS A 1086 27.30 23.78 -20.11
C HIS A 1086 26.71 22.67 -21.00
N ILE A 1087 26.81 21.42 -20.55
CA ILE A 1087 26.25 20.26 -21.27
C ILE A 1087 24.71 20.31 -21.23
N ASN A 1088 24.12 20.71 -20.10
CA ASN A 1088 22.67 20.83 -19.94
C ASN A 1088 22.07 21.93 -20.79
N HIS A 1089 22.77 23.03 -21.03
CA HIS A 1089 22.33 24.06 -21.96
C HIS A 1089 22.15 23.52 -23.39
N ILE A 1090 22.95 22.53 -23.80
CA ILE A 1090 22.90 21.92 -25.14
C ILE A 1090 21.87 20.81 -25.21
N LEU A 1091 21.93 19.87 -24.27
CA LEU A 1091 21.10 18.65 -24.32
C LEU A 1091 19.68 18.88 -23.78
N ASN A 1092 19.48 19.91 -22.94
CA ASN A 1092 18.22 20.24 -22.26
C ASN A 1092 17.57 19.03 -21.54
N ASP A 1093 18.41 18.10 -21.07
CA ASP A 1093 18.02 16.85 -20.42
C ASP A 1093 19.05 16.56 -19.32
N VAL A 1094 18.65 16.81 -18.08
CA VAL A 1094 19.55 16.76 -16.92
C VAL A 1094 20.18 15.38 -16.74
N ILE A 1095 19.41 14.30 -16.96
CA ILE A 1095 19.93 12.93 -16.83
C ILE A 1095 21.00 12.68 -17.88
N LYS A 1096 20.69 12.97 -19.16
CA LYS A 1096 21.67 12.78 -20.24
C LYS A 1096 22.90 13.65 -20.04
N SER A 1097 22.73 14.88 -19.56
CA SER A 1097 23.84 15.79 -19.26
C SER A 1097 24.72 15.27 -18.13
N LYS A 1098 24.13 14.76 -17.05
CA LYS A 1098 24.88 14.11 -15.96
C LYS A 1098 25.65 12.89 -16.45
N ASN A 1099 24.97 11.96 -17.12
CA ASN A 1099 25.61 10.76 -17.64
C ASN A 1099 26.72 11.09 -18.64
N PHE A 1100 26.52 12.11 -19.49
CA PHE A 1100 27.54 12.54 -20.44
C PHE A 1100 28.73 13.18 -19.72
N TYR A 1101 28.48 13.96 -18.67
CA TYR A 1101 29.54 14.52 -17.84
C TYR A 1101 30.38 13.43 -17.15
N ILE A 1102 29.73 12.39 -16.61
CA ILE A 1102 30.40 11.21 -16.05
C ILE A 1102 31.23 10.49 -17.13
N PHE A 1103 30.65 10.25 -18.30
CA PHE A 1103 31.34 9.64 -19.43
C PHE A 1103 32.61 10.41 -19.83
N LEU A 1104 32.54 11.75 -19.88
CA LEU A 1104 33.72 12.57 -20.16
C LEU A 1104 34.79 12.40 -19.09
N ASN A 1105 34.42 12.38 -17.81
CA ASN A 1105 35.39 12.17 -16.73
C ASN A 1105 36.05 10.78 -16.81
N TRP A 1106 35.28 9.72 -17.08
CA TRP A 1106 35.82 8.37 -17.30
C TRP A 1106 36.79 8.31 -18.49
N ALA A 1107 36.42 8.95 -19.60
CA ALA A 1107 37.26 9.05 -20.78
C ALA A 1107 38.59 9.75 -20.46
N MET A 1108 38.54 10.88 -19.73
CA MET A 1108 39.71 11.66 -19.35
C MET A 1108 40.65 10.94 -18.36
N ASN A 1109 40.13 10.05 -17.53
CA ASN A 1109 40.91 9.30 -16.54
C ASN A 1109 41.49 7.97 -17.08
N ASN A 1110 41.33 7.68 -18.38
CA ASN A 1110 41.72 6.39 -18.99
C ASN A 1110 41.05 5.15 -18.36
N GLU A 1111 39.85 5.31 -17.80
CA GLU A 1111 39.05 4.22 -17.23
C GLU A 1111 38.33 3.39 -18.32
N ILE A 1112 38.51 3.75 -19.60
CA ILE A 1112 37.84 3.14 -20.75
C ILE A 1112 38.88 2.73 -21.80
N ASN A 1113 39.08 1.41 -21.98
CA ASN A 1113 39.84 0.86 -23.11
C ASN A 1113 38.89 0.49 -24.26
N ILE A 1114 38.94 1.23 -25.36
CA ILE A 1114 38.31 0.83 -26.63
C ILE A 1114 39.40 0.60 -27.67
N ASN A 1115 39.34 -0.54 -28.37
CA ASN A 1115 40.22 -0.83 -29.50
C ASN A 1115 40.03 0.20 -30.61
N ILE A 1116 41.12 0.84 -31.02
CA ILE A 1116 41.15 2.00 -31.91
C ILE A 1116 40.52 1.66 -33.28
N SER A 1117 39.72 2.60 -33.80
CA SER A 1117 39.39 2.60 -35.22
C SER A 1117 40.66 2.79 -36.05
N LYS A 1118 41.09 1.76 -36.80
CA LYS A 1118 42.24 1.83 -37.72
C LYS A 1118 42.18 3.03 -38.70
N ALA A 1119 40.97 3.57 -38.95
CA ALA A 1119 40.77 4.75 -39.78
C ALA A 1119 41.19 6.07 -39.08
N ALA A 1120 41.02 6.19 -37.75
CA ALA A 1120 41.41 7.38 -36.99
C ALA A 1120 42.94 7.53 -36.89
N LEU A 1121 43.67 6.41 -36.77
CA LEU A 1121 45.14 6.35 -36.83
C LEU A 1121 45.70 6.67 -38.23
N ALA A 1122 44.92 6.50 -39.30
CA ALA A 1122 45.36 6.82 -40.66
C ALA A 1122 45.29 8.33 -40.94
N MET A 1123 44.30 9.04 -40.37
CA MET A 1123 44.18 10.51 -40.46
C MET A 1123 45.30 11.25 -39.71
N TYR A 1124 46.04 10.55 -38.83
CA TYR A 1124 47.17 11.07 -38.06
C TYR A 1124 48.41 11.42 -38.92
N LYS A 1125 48.66 10.66 -40.00
CA LYS A 1125 49.91 10.78 -40.77
C LYS A 1125 50.05 12.07 -41.60
N ASP A 1126 49.02 12.91 -41.65
CA ASP A 1126 49.01 14.20 -42.38
C ASP A 1126 49.27 15.44 -41.49
N LEU A 1127 49.66 15.27 -40.21
CA LEU A 1127 49.81 16.38 -39.27
C LEU A 1127 51.26 16.83 -39.04
N GLU A 1128 51.68 17.92 -39.69
CA GLU A 1128 52.95 18.62 -39.44
C GLU A 1128 52.93 19.59 -38.23
N ASN A 1129 51.82 19.73 -37.49
CA ASN A 1129 51.71 20.72 -36.40
C ASN A 1129 51.21 20.11 -35.09
N LYS A 1130 51.82 20.53 -33.96
CA LYS A 1130 51.46 20.17 -32.58
C LYS A 1130 49.93 20.14 -32.40
N PRO A 1131 49.35 19.05 -31.86
CA PRO A 1131 47.92 18.98 -31.65
C PRO A 1131 47.48 20.08 -30.68
N GLY A 1132 46.35 20.71 -30.99
CA GLY A 1132 45.61 21.52 -30.02
C GLY A 1132 45.00 20.64 -28.92
N SER A 1133 44.21 21.25 -28.04
CA SER A 1133 43.47 20.55 -26.97
C SER A 1133 42.58 19.42 -27.52
N ILE A 1134 42.11 18.50 -26.65
CA ILE A 1134 41.17 17.42 -27.04
C ILE A 1134 39.94 17.99 -27.78
N MET A 1135 39.42 19.13 -27.34
CA MET A 1135 38.31 19.82 -28.01
C MET A 1135 38.66 20.33 -29.41
N ASP A 1136 39.92 20.69 -29.65
CA ASP A 1136 40.40 21.05 -30.99
C ASP A 1136 40.38 19.84 -31.93
N ILE A 1137 40.83 18.69 -31.44
CA ILE A 1137 40.88 17.44 -32.20
C ILE A 1137 39.45 16.98 -32.55
N VAL A 1138 38.54 16.88 -31.57
CA VAL A 1138 37.13 16.50 -31.79
C VAL A 1138 36.47 17.39 -32.83
N SER A 1139 36.65 18.71 -32.69
CA SER A 1139 36.01 19.68 -33.59
C SER A 1139 36.56 19.63 -35.01
N ARG A 1140 37.89 19.52 -35.17
CA ARG A 1140 38.57 19.55 -36.49
C ARG A 1140 38.41 18.25 -37.26
N PHE A 1141 38.48 17.10 -36.59
CA PHE A 1141 38.50 15.78 -37.23
C PHE A 1141 37.16 15.05 -37.20
N ASN A 1142 36.15 15.59 -36.51
CA ASN A 1142 34.82 14.99 -36.41
C ASN A 1142 34.86 13.56 -35.87
N ILE A 1143 35.66 13.35 -34.83
CA ILE A 1143 35.85 12.07 -34.14
C ILE A 1143 35.41 12.19 -32.67
N GLY A 1144 35.06 11.06 -32.06
CA GLY A 1144 34.65 11.04 -30.66
C GLY A 1144 35.79 11.34 -29.70
N VAL A 1145 35.43 11.70 -28.46
CA VAL A 1145 36.37 12.08 -27.40
C VAL A 1145 37.40 11.01 -27.08
N LEU A 1146 37.03 9.72 -27.09
CA LEU A 1146 37.95 8.61 -26.81
C LEU A 1146 39.01 8.47 -27.91
N ASP A 1147 38.60 8.65 -29.17
CA ASP A 1147 39.52 8.64 -30.30
C ASP A 1147 40.46 9.86 -30.24
N ALA A 1148 39.94 11.03 -29.86
CA ALA A 1148 40.71 12.25 -29.70
C ALA A 1148 41.76 12.17 -28.56
N ILE A 1149 41.41 11.57 -27.42
CA ILE A 1149 42.33 11.32 -26.30
C ILE A 1149 43.46 10.39 -26.73
N ASN A 1150 43.13 9.26 -27.39
CA ASN A 1150 44.13 8.30 -27.86
C ASN A 1150 45.09 8.89 -28.90
N ILE A 1151 44.60 9.77 -29.80
CA ILE A 1151 45.45 10.51 -30.74
C ILE A 1151 46.42 11.43 -29.99
N LEU A 1152 45.93 12.18 -29.00
CA LEU A 1152 46.75 13.08 -28.19
C LEU A 1152 47.82 12.32 -27.38
N ASP A 1153 47.46 11.19 -26.79
CA ASP A 1153 48.38 10.33 -26.04
C ASP A 1153 49.44 9.70 -26.94
N SER A 1154 49.08 9.30 -28.15
CA SER A 1154 50.04 8.78 -29.15
C SER A 1154 51.06 9.85 -29.56
N VAL A 1155 50.62 11.09 -29.77
CA VAL A 1155 51.50 12.23 -30.07
C VAL A 1155 52.45 12.54 -28.91
N ASN A 1156 51.94 12.56 -27.68
CA ASN A 1156 52.75 12.84 -26.49
C ASN A 1156 53.82 11.76 -26.25
N ARG A 1157 53.57 10.50 -26.67
CA ARG A 1157 54.55 9.41 -26.62
C ARG A 1157 55.61 9.52 -27.70
N GLU A 1158 55.25 9.90 -28.93
CA GLU A 1158 56.23 10.13 -30.01
C GLU A 1158 57.14 11.32 -29.71
N ILE A 1159 56.60 12.44 -29.22
CA ILE A 1159 57.39 13.62 -28.81
C ILE A 1159 58.36 13.31 -27.66
N LYS A 1160 58.01 12.39 -26.75
CA LYS A 1160 58.90 11.95 -25.65
C LYS A 1160 60.01 10.99 -26.09
N ASN A 1161 59.88 10.36 -27.25
CA ASN A 1161 60.91 9.48 -27.80
C ASN A 1161 61.86 10.21 -28.77
N ASP A 1162 61.52 11.43 -29.19
CA ASP A 1162 62.35 12.33 -30.01
C ASP A 1162 63.13 13.40 -29.20
N VAL A 1163 63.13 13.29 -27.85
CA VAL A 1163 64.00 14.04 -26.91
C VAL A 1163 64.88 13.06 -26.18
#